data_AF-A0A3A4UYQ8-F1
#
_entry.id   AF-A0A3A4UYQ8-F1
#
_cell.length_a   1.000
_cell.length_b   1.000
_cell.length_c   1.000
_cell.angle_alpha   90.00
_cell.angle_beta   90.00
_cell.angle_gamma   90.00
#
_symmetry.space_group_name_H-M   'P 1'
#
loop_
_entity.id
_entity.type
_entity.pdbx_description
1 polymer ?
#
loop_
_entity_poly.entity_id
_entity_poly.type
_entity_poly.pdbx_seq_one_letter_code
_entity_poly.pdbx_strand_id
1 'polypeptide(L)'
;MDERRLVLWRSLLLTILIFALGILINHAFDAVRIDTINEVMRTHEVDSESYRVERLFAREFGAEECGVLAARIADFKEEIRQVGEDLSSYSRFSFFRRKDYDYLKRKYFLLELRFLGLVQKANEECGRQYVPIVFFYEIDDEESERQGFILEELSKGYEQQVVVLSLDREYADEPLVQVLARNYNVTSAPTTVIDGQVLEGLVYAGPLNASLQKLLRAADPYAEEFDFMYTPRAAGVNLSQLLLLFDAVRQNGSADPFARGDASLIVGRLTNDDGLICGSLGFYDKVNSSSAEERAIIAETSAALGCGRNRQAFLRLAAKEWRTVGAHWRADLLERIAKGERFVPKFDEVALAENETVISGYFAPLRPNLAGTNASSVILGATGFVISESSRVLSQDDRVFRDWLGGQLQNPFRGELLVTFSERLWYNESELRRDIGWHEGGRVRDLRKVNITHIPAVGTLVARSGDRWFASDEEGMFRFEVPKDKLLYPTTRFLRSDLAVIVDTHGVNMLVEQAVRHNASLVLSDCDHPGKTYAAVYLSEKGIPVVCYPDKYLFLALGHNASLVGSPPVVFRNASAIIGNRPVRVMRGERVVAVNSTPSAYALWYYQTPASYVEALTEVFPLNVSYVSLDDFGQMGRAVAVARRVNASVLFTRVFNGEDYAAVKSWLDEDQSRRVFLFHSASYPYGKILFDEYPSRASFDDPNPVFE
;
A
#
# COMPACT_ATOMS: atom_id res chain seq x y z
N MET A 1 -92.43 -26.91 43.73
CA MET A 1 -91.15 -27.19 43.05
C MET A 1 -90.07 -27.09 44.11
N ASP A 2 -89.39 -28.20 44.39
CA ASP A 2 -88.57 -28.45 45.59
C ASP A 2 -87.41 -27.44 45.71
N GLU A 3 -87.31 -26.72 46.84
CA GLU A 3 -86.35 -25.61 47.05
C GLU A 3 -84.89 -26.02 46.78
N ARG A 4 -84.57 -27.30 46.99
CA ARG A 4 -83.25 -27.87 46.68
C ARG A 4 -82.90 -27.84 45.20
N ARG A 5 -83.88 -28.04 44.31
CA ARG A 5 -83.66 -27.95 42.85
C ARG A 5 -83.43 -26.51 42.42
N LEU A 6 -84.08 -25.55 43.08
CA LEU A 6 -83.92 -24.13 42.78
C LEU A 6 -82.50 -23.63 43.10
N VAL A 7 -81.94 -24.08 44.23
CA VAL A 7 -80.56 -23.74 44.63
C VAL A 7 -79.53 -24.34 43.69
N LEU A 8 -79.69 -25.62 43.32
CA LEU A 8 -78.78 -26.30 42.38
C LEU A 8 -78.79 -25.67 40.98
N TRP A 9 -79.96 -25.26 40.49
CA TRP A 9 -80.04 -24.59 39.19
C TRP A 9 -79.41 -23.20 39.23
N ARG A 10 -79.59 -22.44 40.32
CA ARG A 10 -78.99 -21.11 40.47
C ARG A 10 -77.46 -21.19 40.59
N SER A 11 -76.91 -22.15 41.32
CA SER A 11 -75.46 -22.32 41.42
C SER A 11 -74.84 -22.78 40.10
N LEU A 12 -75.48 -23.71 39.37
CA LEU A 12 -75.01 -24.14 38.05
C LEU A 12 -74.97 -22.98 37.05
N LEU A 13 -76.02 -22.16 37.01
CA LEU A 13 -76.11 -21.01 36.11
C LEU A 13 -75.05 -19.94 36.46
N LEU A 14 -74.80 -19.71 37.75
CA LEU A 14 -73.75 -18.80 38.20
C LEU A 14 -72.35 -19.30 37.81
N THR A 15 -72.07 -20.59 37.99
CA THR A 15 -70.78 -21.19 37.61
C THR A 15 -70.56 -21.14 36.11
N ILE A 16 -71.58 -21.43 35.29
CA ILE A 16 -71.52 -21.29 33.83
C ILE A 16 -71.25 -19.84 33.44
N LEU A 17 -71.89 -18.87 34.11
CA LEU A 17 -71.70 -17.45 33.83
C LEU A 17 -70.27 -17.00 34.15
N ILE A 18 -69.73 -17.39 35.31
CA ILE A 18 -68.36 -17.07 35.73
C ILE A 18 -67.35 -17.71 34.76
N PHE A 19 -67.58 -18.96 34.36
CA PHE A 19 -66.70 -19.65 33.42
C PHE A 19 -66.75 -19.03 32.01
N ALA A 20 -67.95 -18.68 31.53
CA ALA A 20 -68.13 -17.98 30.26
C ALA A 20 -67.47 -16.59 30.27
N LEU A 21 -67.57 -15.86 31.38
CA LEU A 21 -66.89 -14.58 31.55
C LEU A 21 -65.36 -14.74 31.55
N GLY A 22 -64.84 -15.78 32.22
CA GLY A 22 -63.41 -16.11 32.18
C GLY A 22 -62.91 -16.42 30.78
N ILE A 23 -63.66 -17.19 29.99
CA ILE A 23 -63.34 -17.48 28.59
C ILE A 23 -63.36 -16.21 27.73
N LEU A 24 -64.36 -15.35 27.90
CA LEU A 24 -64.49 -14.09 27.15
C LEU A 24 -63.32 -13.13 27.45
N ILE A 25 -62.95 -12.99 28.72
CA ILE A 25 -61.82 -12.16 29.13
C ILE A 25 -60.51 -12.71 28.54
N ASN A 26 -60.31 -14.03 28.61
CA ASN A 26 -59.12 -14.65 28.04
C ASN A 26 -59.06 -14.46 26.51
N HIS A 27 -60.19 -14.63 25.82
CA HIS A 27 -60.26 -14.42 24.37
C HIS A 27 -60.01 -12.97 23.97
N ALA A 28 -60.48 -12.00 24.77
CA ALA A 28 -60.20 -10.59 24.55
C ALA A 28 -58.70 -10.26 24.74
N PHE A 29 -58.05 -10.84 25.75
CA PHE A 29 -56.59 -10.70 25.92
C PHE A 29 -55.81 -11.32 24.77
N ASP A 30 -56.23 -12.49 24.27
CA ASP A 30 -55.59 -13.13 23.12
C ASP A 30 -55.74 -12.26 21.84
N ALA A 31 -56.91 -11.66 21.63
CA ALA A 31 -57.17 -10.79 20.48
C ALA A 31 -56.31 -9.50 20.48
N VAL A 32 -56.20 -8.83 21.64
CA VAL A 32 -55.34 -7.64 21.78
C VAL A 32 -53.88 -7.99 21.55
N ARG A 33 -53.45 -9.17 22.00
CA ARG A 33 -52.07 -9.64 21.85
C ARG A 33 -51.73 -10.00 20.39
N ILE A 34 -52.66 -10.62 19.67
CA ILE A 34 -52.51 -10.92 18.23
C ILE A 34 -52.37 -9.62 17.42
N ASP A 35 -53.08 -8.56 17.80
CA ASP A 35 -53.01 -7.27 17.09
C ASP A 35 -51.64 -6.61 17.25
N THR A 36 -51.07 -6.64 18.47
CA THR A 36 -49.69 -6.18 18.73
C THR A 36 -48.66 -6.97 17.90
N ILE A 37 -48.87 -8.27 17.71
CA ILE A 37 -47.97 -9.12 16.90
C ILE A 37 -48.09 -8.79 15.40
N ASN A 38 -49.29 -8.55 14.90
CA ASN A 38 -49.52 -8.16 13.50
C ASN A 38 -48.96 -6.76 13.19
N GLU A 39 -49.01 -5.84 14.16
CA GLU A 39 -48.43 -4.50 14.04
C GLU A 39 -46.90 -4.57 13.91
N VAL A 40 -46.24 -5.36 14.76
CA VAL A 40 -44.80 -5.63 14.66
C VAL A 40 -44.43 -6.27 13.32
N MET A 41 -45.23 -7.21 12.80
CA MET A 41 -45.00 -7.82 11.47
C MET A 41 -45.10 -6.82 10.32
N ARG A 42 -46.05 -5.88 10.37
CA ARG A 42 -46.15 -4.80 9.38
C ARG A 42 -44.94 -3.87 9.44
N THR A 43 -44.46 -3.55 10.64
CA THR A 43 -43.25 -2.75 10.82
C THR A 43 -42.03 -3.42 10.20
N HIS A 44 -41.86 -4.74 10.37
CA HIS A 44 -40.73 -5.46 9.75
C HIS A 44 -40.77 -5.49 8.21
N GLU A 45 -41.97 -5.63 7.62
CA GLU A 45 -42.11 -5.60 6.16
C GLU A 45 -41.72 -4.22 5.62
N VAL A 46 -42.16 -3.15 6.31
CA VAL A 46 -41.78 -1.77 5.98
C VAL A 46 -40.29 -1.52 6.19
N ASP A 47 -39.69 -1.98 7.28
CA ASP A 47 -38.25 -1.79 7.55
C ASP A 47 -37.36 -2.52 6.55
N SER A 48 -37.75 -3.74 6.15
CA SER A 48 -37.02 -4.51 5.14
C SER A 48 -37.07 -3.84 3.77
N GLU A 49 -38.21 -3.27 3.41
CA GLU A 49 -38.37 -2.51 2.16
C GLU A 49 -37.67 -1.13 2.25
N SER A 50 -37.71 -0.45 3.41
CA SER A 50 -36.95 0.78 3.66
C SER A 50 -35.46 0.54 3.48
N TYR A 51 -34.92 -0.53 4.06
CA TYR A 51 -33.51 -0.90 3.91
C TYR A 51 -33.13 -1.19 2.44
N ARG A 52 -34.00 -1.87 1.68
CA ARG A 52 -33.77 -2.12 0.25
C ARG A 52 -33.69 -0.81 -0.52
N VAL A 53 -34.56 0.14 -0.22
CA VAL A 53 -34.60 1.47 -0.84
C VAL A 53 -33.39 2.31 -0.41
N GLU A 54 -33.05 2.35 0.88
CA GLU A 54 -31.89 3.05 1.42
C GLU A 54 -30.58 2.57 0.80
N ARG A 55 -30.44 1.25 0.62
CA ARG A 55 -29.26 0.66 -0.04
C ARG A 55 -29.22 0.97 -1.53
N LEU A 56 -30.36 0.91 -2.23
CA LEU A 56 -30.43 1.33 -3.63
C LEU A 56 -30.02 2.81 -3.75
N PHE A 57 -30.54 3.65 -2.86
CA PHE A 57 -30.23 5.07 -2.81
C PHE A 57 -28.76 5.33 -2.47
N ALA A 58 -28.19 4.60 -1.51
CA ALA A 58 -26.77 4.70 -1.17
C ALA A 58 -25.86 4.33 -2.33
N ARG A 59 -26.22 3.29 -3.10
CA ARG A 59 -25.47 2.86 -4.28
C ARG A 59 -25.56 3.86 -5.44
N GLU A 60 -26.74 4.40 -5.71
CA GLU A 60 -26.97 5.30 -6.84
C GLU A 60 -26.52 6.75 -6.57
N PHE A 61 -26.66 7.22 -5.33
CA PHE A 61 -26.40 8.61 -4.94
C PHE A 61 -25.18 8.78 -4.01
N GLY A 62 -24.42 7.71 -3.76
CA GLY A 62 -23.13 7.76 -3.07
C GLY A 62 -23.22 7.99 -1.56
N ALA A 63 -24.30 7.55 -0.90
CA ALA A 63 -24.40 7.59 0.56
C ALA A 63 -23.58 6.46 1.22
N GLU A 64 -23.31 6.61 2.53
CA GLU A 64 -22.44 5.72 3.32
C GLU A 64 -23.05 4.31 3.51
N GLU A 65 -22.83 3.39 2.54
CA GLU A 65 -23.37 2.02 2.56
C GLU A 65 -22.99 1.24 3.84
N CYS A 66 -21.75 1.38 4.32
CA CYS A 66 -21.29 0.71 5.54
C CYS A 66 -21.89 1.29 6.83
N GLY A 67 -22.18 2.60 6.86
CA GLY A 67 -22.88 3.24 7.97
C GLY A 67 -24.33 2.76 8.07
N VAL A 68 -25.00 2.59 6.92
CA VAL A 68 -26.34 1.99 6.84
C VAL A 68 -26.31 0.53 7.31
N LEU A 69 -25.31 -0.25 6.88
CA LEU A 69 -25.14 -1.64 7.32
C LEU A 69 -24.87 -1.73 8.83
N ALA A 70 -24.00 -0.90 9.39
CA ALA A 70 -23.67 -0.89 10.82
C ALA A 70 -24.87 -0.48 11.68
N ALA A 71 -25.62 0.56 11.28
CA ALA A 71 -26.85 0.95 11.95
C ALA A 71 -27.88 -0.20 11.93
N ARG A 72 -28.04 -0.85 10.77
CA ARG A 72 -28.96 -1.97 10.64
C ARG A 72 -28.55 -3.18 11.48
N ILE A 73 -27.24 -3.45 11.61
CA ILE A 73 -26.70 -4.48 12.50
C ILE A 73 -27.06 -4.19 13.96
N ALA A 74 -26.94 -2.93 14.40
CA ALA A 74 -27.32 -2.53 15.75
C ALA A 74 -28.82 -2.72 16.01
N ASP A 75 -29.67 -2.32 15.05
CA ASP A 75 -31.13 -2.51 15.13
C ASP A 75 -31.50 -4.00 15.20
N PHE A 76 -30.93 -4.83 14.33
CA PHE A 76 -31.17 -6.28 14.34
C PHE A 76 -30.74 -6.93 15.65
N LYS A 77 -29.62 -6.49 16.24
CA LYS A 77 -29.13 -7.00 17.54
C LYS A 77 -30.15 -6.74 18.65
N GLU A 78 -30.72 -5.53 18.68
CA GLU A 78 -31.73 -5.15 19.65
C GLU A 78 -33.06 -5.89 19.42
N GLU A 79 -33.46 -6.07 18.17
CA GLU A 79 -34.67 -6.82 17.81
C GLU A 79 -34.57 -8.31 18.22
N ILE A 80 -33.45 -8.96 17.90
CA ILE A 80 -33.18 -10.35 18.29
C ILE A 80 -33.20 -10.48 19.82
N ARG A 81 -32.62 -9.52 20.55
CA ARG A 81 -32.64 -9.49 22.01
C ARG A 81 -34.06 -9.43 22.55
N GLN A 82 -34.91 -8.54 22.01
CA GLN A 82 -36.31 -8.41 22.44
C GLN A 82 -37.11 -9.69 22.18
N VAL A 83 -36.99 -10.29 20.99
CA VAL A 83 -37.68 -11.54 20.67
C VAL A 83 -37.16 -12.71 21.52
N GLY A 84 -35.87 -12.72 21.85
CA GLY A 84 -35.28 -13.70 22.76
C GLY A 84 -35.78 -13.58 24.19
N GLU A 85 -35.88 -12.35 24.72
CA GLU A 85 -36.48 -12.06 26.03
C GLU A 85 -37.95 -12.49 26.08
N ASP A 86 -38.72 -12.14 25.05
CA ASP A 86 -40.10 -12.59 24.90
C ASP A 86 -40.16 -14.11 24.90
N LEU A 87 -39.36 -14.81 24.09
CA LEU A 87 -39.33 -16.28 24.04
C LEU A 87 -38.99 -16.89 25.41
N SER A 88 -38.07 -16.30 26.17
CA SER A 88 -37.68 -16.75 27.51
C SER A 88 -38.80 -16.58 28.56
N SER A 89 -39.65 -15.56 28.39
CA SER A 89 -40.77 -15.27 29.29
C SER A 89 -41.96 -16.24 29.13
N TYR A 90 -42.01 -17.01 28.03
CA TYR A 90 -43.03 -18.02 27.82
C TYR A 90 -42.62 -19.35 28.47
N SER A 91 -43.41 -19.79 29.46
CA SER A 91 -43.24 -21.10 30.08
C SER A 91 -43.61 -22.21 29.09
N ARG A 92 -42.69 -23.18 28.92
CA ARG A 92 -42.88 -24.41 28.11
C ARG A 92 -44.10 -25.26 28.55
N PHE A 93 -44.69 -24.97 29.70
CA PHE A 93 -45.78 -25.75 30.33
C PHE A 93 -47.19 -25.20 30.09
N SER A 94 -47.34 -24.11 29.33
CA SER A 94 -48.67 -23.56 29.04
C SER A 94 -49.38 -24.32 27.91
N PHE A 95 -50.24 -25.28 28.27
CA PHE A 95 -51.08 -26.08 27.36
C PHE A 95 -51.87 -25.25 26.33
N PHE A 96 -52.21 -24.00 26.65
CA PHE A 96 -52.97 -23.09 25.78
C PHE A 96 -52.11 -22.17 24.88
N ARG A 97 -50.77 -22.23 24.95
CA ARG A 97 -49.84 -21.26 24.28
C ARG A 97 -48.79 -21.90 23.35
N ARG A 98 -48.95 -23.18 23.00
CA ARG A 98 -47.96 -23.92 22.19
C ARG A 98 -47.74 -23.31 20.79
N LYS A 99 -48.83 -22.90 20.13
CA LYS A 99 -48.76 -22.25 18.80
C LYS A 99 -48.01 -20.92 18.81
N ASP A 100 -48.18 -20.13 19.86
CA ASP A 100 -47.51 -18.83 19.99
C ASP A 100 -46.02 -19.01 20.28
N TYR A 101 -45.68 -20.00 21.11
CA TYR A 101 -44.28 -20.37 21.38
C TYR A 101 -43.58 -20.86 20.12
N ASP A 102 -44.19 -21.78 19.37
CA ASP A 102 -43.61 -22.32 18.12
C ASP A 102 -43.45 -21.20 17.07
N TYR A 103 -44.41 -20.27 16.98
CA TYR A 103 -44.32 -19.10 16.13
C TYR A 103 -43.18 -18.15 16.53
N LEU A 104 -43.07 -17.79 17.81
CA LEU A 104 -42.00 -16.92 18.31
C LEU A 104 -40.61 -17.56 18.14
N LYS A 105 -40.51 -18.86 18.38
CA LYS A 105 -39.27 -19.63 18.18
C LYS A 105 -38.84 -19.63 16.70
N ARG A 106 -39.78 -19.85 15.78
CA ARG A 106 -39.50 -19.74 14.34
C ARG A 106 -39.07 -18.33 13.94
N LYS A 107 -39.77 -17.31 14.45
CA LYS A 107 -39.43 -15.90 14.21
C LYS A 107 -38.01 -15.60 14.67
N TYR A 108 -37.66 -16.01 15.89
CA TYR A 108 -36.33 -15.84 16.46
C TYR A 108 -35.23 -16.40 15.54
N PHE A 109 -35.35 -17.65 15.09
CA PHE A 109 -34.34 -18.24 14.21
C PHE A 109 -34.27 -17.59 12.82
N LEU A 110 -35.40 -17.16 12.26
CA LEU A 110 -35.38 -16.41 10.99
C LEU A 110 -34.64 -15.07 11.13
N LEU A 111 -34.77 -14.39 12.28
CA LEU A 111 -34.02 -13.16 12.56
C LEU A 111 -32.52 -13.43 12.72
N GLU A 112 -32.14 -14.45 13.50
CA GLU A 112 -30.74 -14.89 13.64
C GLU A 112 -30.12 -15.20 12.27
N LEU A 113 -30.78 -16.00 11.44
CA LEU A 113 -30.27 -16.36 10.11
C LEU A 113 -30.12 -15.16 9.17
N ARG A 114 -31.07 -14.22 9.21
CA ARG A 114 -30.96 -12.96 8.45
C ARG A 114 -29.80 -12.11 8.95
N PHE A 115 -29.62 -12.06 10.27
CA PHE A 115 -28.54 -11.32 10.90
C PHE A 115 -27.18 -11.89 10.53
N LEU A 116 -27.03 -13.22 10.49
CA LEU A 116 -25.83 -13.87 9.97
C LEU A 116 -25.51 -13.43 8.55
N GLY A 117 -26.52 -13.45 7.65
CA GLY A 117 -26.35 -13.01 6.27
C GLY A 117 -25.96 -11.53 6.15
N LEU A 118 -26.52 -10.67 7.02
CA LEU A 118 -26.17 -9.25 7.07
C LEU A 118 -24.72 -9.05 7.54
N VAL A 119 -24.30 -9.76 8.60
CA VAL A 119 -22.93 -9.70 9.14
C VAL A 119 -21.91 -10.21 8.13
N GLN A 120 -22.18 -11.33 7.46
CA GLN A 120 -21.31 -11.87 6.40
C GLN A 120 -21.13 -10.84 5.29
N LYS A 121 -22.22 -10.24 4.83
CA LYS A 121 -22.19 -9.20 3.80
C LYS A 121 -21.43 -7.94 4.23
N ALA A 122 -21.65 -7.48 5.47
CA ALA A 122 -20.91 -6.35 6.01
C ALA A 122 -19.41 -6.63 6.08
N ASN A 123 -19.01 -7.85 6.44
CA ASN A 123 -17.60 -8.25 6.45
C ASN A 123 -16.98 -8.29 5.04
N GLU A 124 -17.75 -8.69 4.02
CA GLU A 124 -17.32 -8.68 2.62
C GLU A 124 -17.19 -7.26 2.06
N GLU A 125 -18.18 -6.40 2.30
CA GLU A 125 -18.27 -5.06 1.69
C GLU A 125 -17.50 -3.98 2.49
N CYS A 126 -17.38 -4.12 3.81
CA CYS A 126 -16.84 -3.10 4.73
C CYS A 126 -15.55 -3.51 5.47
N GLY A 127 -14.97 -4.65 5.09
CA GLY A 127 -13.87 -5.30 5.80
C GLY A 127 -14.36 -6.08 7.03
N ARG A 128 -13.60 -7.10 7.47
CA ARG A 128 -13.96 -8.00 8.59
C ARG A 128 -14.12 -7.25 9.93
N GLN A 129 -15.26 -6.62 10.14
CA GLN A 129 -15.58 -5.83 11.32
C GLN A 129 -16.17 -6.69 12.45
N TYR A 130 -16.79 -7.82 12.09
CA TYR A 130 -17.51 -8.68 13.02
C TYR A 130 -17.06 -10.15 12.90
N VAL A 131 -17.03 -10.86 14.03
CA VAL A 131 -16.79 -12.31 14.10
C VAL A 131 -18.11 -12.99 14.48
N PRO A 132 -18.82 -13.60 13.52
CA PRO A 132 -20.01 -14.37 13.83
C PRO A 132 -19.63 -15.71 14.48
N ILE A 133 -20.27 -16.01 15.61
CA ILE A 133 -20.22 -17.29 16.31
C ILE A 133 -21.58 -17.95 16.12
N VAL A 134 -21.63 -19.10 15.45
CA VAL A 134 -22.87 -19.88 15.29
C VAL A 134 -22.85 -21.01 16.31
N PHE A 135 -23.74 -20.95 17.29
CA PHE A 135 -23.86 -21.92 18.38
C PHE A 135 -25.08 -22.80 18.18
N PHE A 136 -24.86 -24.09 17.93
CA PHE A 136 -25.90 -25.11 17.87
C PHE A 136 -26.09 -25.75 19.24
N TYR A 137 -27.30 -25.68 19.78
CA TYR A 137 -27.66 -26.22 21.09
C TYR A 137 -28.73 -27.31 20.98
N GLU A 138 -28.84 -28.12 22.04
CA GLU A 138 -29.91 -29.09 22.22
C GLU A 138 -30.78 -28.71 23.42
N ILE A 139 -32.08 -29.03 23.35
CA ILE A 139 -33.01 -28.72 24.43
C ILE A 139 -32.80 -29.71 25.58
N ASP A 140 -32.82 -29.20 26.82
CA ASP A 140 -32.67 -30.00 28.05
C ASP A 140 -31.31 -30.68 28.19
N ASP A 141 -30.29 -30.13 27.52
CA ASP A 141 -28.89 -30.54 27.63
C ASP A 141 -28.09 -29.57 28.51
N GLU A 142 -27.51 -30.09 29.60
CA GLU A 142 -26.78 -29.29 30.60
C GLU A 142 -25.52 -28.64 30.00
N GLU A 143 -24.86 -29.32 29.06
CA GLU A 143 -23.66 -28.77 28.39
C GLU A 143 -24.02 -27.59 27.48
N SER A 144 -25.14 -27.68 26.75
CA SER A 144 -25.69 -26.61 25.93
C SER A 144 -26.06 -25.37 26.75
N GLU A 145 -26.68 -25.54 27.92
CA GLU A 145 -26.98 -24.41 28.81
C GLU A 145 -25.69 -23.73 29.30
N ARG A 146 -24.71 -24.52 29.75
CA ARG A 146 -23.41 -24.00 30.20
C ARG A 146 -22.66 -23.27 29.07
N GLN A 147 -22.67 -23.83 27.85
CA GLN A 147 -22.06 -23.20 26.69
C GLN A 147 -22.72 -21.86 26.36
N GLY A 148 -24.05 -21.78 26.45
CA GLY A 148 -24.80 -20.53 26.28
C GLY A 148 -24.34 -19.42 27.22
N PHE A 149 -24.20 -19.73 28.52
CA PHE A 149 -23.69 -18.76 29.51
C PHE A 149 -22.26 -18.30 29.20
N ILE A 150 -21.37 -19.23 28.81
CA ILE A 150 -19.99 -18.90 28.43
C ILE A 150 -19.97 -17.95 27.23
N LEU A 151 -20.79 -18.21 26.21
CA LEU A 151 -20.86 -17.38 25.00
C LEU A 151 -21.50 -16.02 25.27
N GLU A 152 -22.46 -15.93 26.18
CA GLU A 152 -23.05 -14.67 26.62
C GLU A 152 -21.98 -13.79 27.30
N GLU A 153 -21.21 -14.35 28.23
CA GLU A 153 -20.12 -13.64 28.91
C GLU A 153 -19.03 -13.22 27.92
N LEU A 154 -18.66 -14.09 26.98
CA LEU A 154 -17.69 -13.81 25.94
C LEU A 154 -18.16 -12.68 25.01
N SER A 155 -19.43 -12.70 24.59
CA SER A 155 -20.05 -11.69 23.74
C SER A 155 -20.03 -10.31 24.41
N LYS A 156 -20.31 -10.23 25.72
CA LYS A 156 -20.21 -8.98 26.50
C LYS A 156 -18.78 -8.42 26.50
N GLY A 157 -17.76 -9.28 26.55
CA GLY A 157 -16.36 -8.87 26.47
C GLY A 157 -15.94 -8.28 25.12
N TYR A 158 -16.66 -8.62 24.05
CA TYR A 158 -16.35 -8.24 22.66
C TYR A 158 -17.55 -7.60 21.95
N GLU A 159 -18.38 -6.86 22.69
CA GLU A 159 -19.74 -6.46 22.28
C GLU A 159 -19.85 -5.74 20.92
N GLN A 160 -18.77 -5.06 20.51
CA GLN A 160 -18.69 -4.32 19.24
C GLN A 160 -18.17 -5.13 18.05
N GLN A 161 -17.63 -6.33 18.28
CA GLN A 161 -16.89 -7.12 17.27
C GLN A 161 -17.33 -8.58 17.20
N VAL A 162 -18.00 -9.11 18.22
CA VAL A 162 -18.46 -10.51 18.24
C VAL A 162 -19.97 -10.55 18.27
N VAL A 163 -20.52 -11.43 17.45
CA VAL A 163 -21.96 -11.69 17.37
C VAL A 163 -22.18 -13.17 17.60
N VAL A 164 -23.05 -13.52 18.56
CA VAL A 164 -23.41 -14.91 18.86
C VAL A 164 -24.81 -15.18 18.34
N LEU A 165 -24.96 -16.23 17.54
CA LEU A 165 -26.23 -16.72 17.02
C LEU A 165 -26.51 -18.09 17.59
N SER A 166 -27.58 -18.22 18.37
CA SER A 166 -27.93 -19.46 19.07
C SER A 166 -29.06 -20.17 18.33
N LEU A 167 -28.80 -21.38 17.82
CA LEU A 167 -29.71 -22.16 16.98
C LEU A 167 -29.99 -23.53 17.61
N ASP A 168 -31.26 -23.90 17.71
CA ASP A 168 -31.66 -25.24 18.11
C ASP A 168 -31.37 -26.24 16.98
N ARG A 169 -30.43 -27.15 17.21
CA ARG A 169 -29.95 -28.13 16.21
C ARG A 169 -31.10 -28.97 15.66
N GLU A 170 -32.11 -29.28 16.47
CA GLU A 170 -33.19 -30.21 16.12
C GLU A 170 -34.47 -29.52 15.68
N TYR A 171 -34.46 -28.19 15.52
CA TYR A 171 -35.65 -27.45 15.16
C TYR A 171 -36.10 -27.71 13.72
N ALA A 172 -37.03 -28.65 13.56
CA ALA A 172 -37.51 -29.11 12.25
C ALA A 172 -38.43 -28.11 11.52
N ASP A 173 -39.08 -27.20 12.26
CA ASP A 173 -40.06 -26.26 11.71
C ASP A 173 -39.41 -25.09 10.94
N GLU A 174 -38.09 -24.90 11.05
CA GLU A 174 -37.31 -23.97 10.21
C GLU A 174 -36.18 -24.70 9.45
N PRO A 175 -36.42 -25.10 8.19
CA PRO A 175 -35.47 -25.90 7.41
C PRO A 175 -34.09 -25.27 7.22
N LEU A 176 -33.98 -23.93 7.28
CA LEU A 176 -32.71 -23.23 7.11
C LEU A 176 -31.71 -23.55 8.23
N VAL A 177 -32.18 -23.84 9.44
CA VAL A 177 -31.31 -24.26 10.55
C VAL A 177 -30.61 -25.59 10.21
N GLN A 178 -31.37 -26.54 9.64
CA GLN A 178 -30.84 -27.83 9.19
C GLN A 178 -29.90 -27.73 7.97
N VAL A 179 -30.13 -26.75 7.09
CA VAL A 179 -29.21 -26.45 5.98
C VAL A 179 -27.89 -25.93 6.53
N LEU A 180 -27.93 -24.98 7.48
CA LEU A 180 -26.73 -24.40 8.06
C LEU A 180 -25.92 -25.44 8.87
N ALA A 181 -26.59 -26.26 9.68
CA ALA A 181 -25.96 -27.36 10.42
C ALA A 181 -25.24 -28.33 9.49
N ARG A 182 -25.86 -28.71 8.35
CA ARG A 182 -25.23 -29.57 7.35
C ARG A 182 -24.07 -28.90 6.62
N ASN A 183 -24.19 -27.60 6.31
CA ASN A 183 -23.11 -26.86 5.66
C ASN A 183 -21.83 -26.81 6.52
N TYR A 184 -21.99 -26.73 7.84
CA TYR A 184 -20.88 -26.81 8.79
C TYR A 184 -20.54 -28.23 9.25
N ASN A 185 -21.20 -29.27 8.73
CA ASN A 185 -21.03 -30.67 9.17
C ASN A 185 -21.23 -30.88 10.68
N VAL A 186 -22.21 -30.20 11.29
CA VAL A 186 -22.53 -30.32 12.72
C VAL A 186 -23.25 -31.65 12.98
N THR A 187 -22.65 -32.51 13.81
CA THR A 187 -23.19 -33.85 14.10
C THR A 187 -23.73 -34.03 15.51
N SER A 188 -23.32 -33.16 16.44
CA SER A 188 -23.72 -33.19 17.85
C SER A 188 -23.98 -31.77 18.39
N ALA A 189 -24.62 -31.67 19.55
CA ALA A 189 -24.76 -30.43 20.31
C ALA A 189 -24.26 -30.68 21.76
N PRO A 190 -23.70 -29.66 22.43
CA PRO A 190 -23.44 -28.31 21.92
C PRO A 190 -22.33 -28.29 20.87
N THR A 191 -22.46 -27.44 19.85
CA THR A 191 -21.40 -27.19 18.87
C THR A 191 -21.28 -25.70 18.60
N THR A 192 -20.07 -25.17 18.68
CA THR A 192 -19.77 -23.75 18.40
C THR A 192 -18.95 -23.64 17.12
N VAL A 193 -19.38 -22.81 16.18
CA VAL A 193 -18.68 -22.53 14.93
C VAL A 193 -18.14 -21.11 14.94
N ILE A 194 -16.82 -20.94 14.76
CA ILE A 194 -16.13 -19.63 14.70
C ILE A 194 -15.24 -19.61 13.46
N ASP A 195 -15.48 -18.66 12.54
CA ASP A 195 -14.73 -18.53 11.28
C ASP A 195 -14.62 -19.86 10.49
N GLY A 196 -15.72 -20.63 10.46
CA GLY A 196 -15.79 -21.93 9.81
C GLY A 196 -15.14 -23.10 10.59
N GLN A 197 -14.43 -22.83 11.69
CA GLN A 197 -13.92 -23.87 12.58
C GLN A 197 -15.04 -24.41 13.47
N VAL A 198 -15.26 -25.72 13.43
CA VAL A 198 -16.28 -26.42 14.23
C VAL A 198 -15.65 -26.91 15.54
N LEU A 199 -16.25 -26.53 16.66
CA LEU A 199 -15.86 -26.96 18.00
C LEU A 199 -17.03 -27.73 18.62
N GLU A 200 -16.92 -29.06 18.64
CA GLU A 200 -17.93 -29.95 19.24
C GLU A 200 -17.74 -30.07 20.76
N GLY A 201 -18.86 -30.18 21.49
CA GLY A 201 -18.91 -30.30 22.95
C GLY A 201 -18.76 -28.96 23.69
N LEU A 202 -18.79 -29.04 25.03
CA LEU A 202 -18.59 -27.88 25.90
C LEU A 202 -17.16 -27.33 25.79
N VAL A 203 -17.04 -26.08 25.35
CA VAL A 203 -15.78 -25.32 25.24
C VAL A 203 -15.78 -24.14 26.20
N TYR A 204 -14.83 -24.15 27.13
CA TYR A 204 -14.65 -23.07 28.10
C TYR A 204 -14.17 -21.76 27.47
N ALA A 205 -14.33 -20.66 28.21
CA ALA A 205 -13.98 -19.31 27.76
C ALA A 205 -12.52 -19.16 27.30
N GLY A 206 -11.57 -19.86 27.92
CA GLY A 206 -10.13 -19.76 27.60
C GLY A 206 -9.82 -20.07 26.12
N PRO A 207 -10.11 -21.30 25.64
CA PRO A 207 -9.96 -21.66 24.23
C PRO A 207 -10.72 -20.74 23.26
N LEU A 208 -11.98 -20.38 23.57
CA LEU A 208 -12.78 -19.49 22.73
C LEU A 208 -12.16 -18.10 22.62
N ASN A 209 -11.70 -17.55 23.74
CA ASN A 209 -11.02 -16.27 23.80
C ASN A 209 -9.69 -16.31 23.02
N ALA A 210 -8.95 -17.41 23.04
CA ALA A 210 -7.75 -17.59 22.24
C ALA A 210 -8.05 -17.58 20.73
N SER A 211 -9.10 -18.29 20.30
CA SER A 211 -9.54 -18.28 18.90
C SER A 211 -9.99 -16.89 18.44
N LEU A 212 -10.79 -16.19 19.25
CA LEU A 212 -11.21 -14.81 18.97
C LEU A 212 -10.02 -13.86 18.94
N GLN A 213 -9.08 -13.95 19.89
CA GLN A 213 -7.89 -13.13 19.88
C GLN A 213 -7.04 -13.40 18.64
N LYS A 214 -6.92 -14.64 18.18
CA LYS A 214 -6.20 -14.94 16.94
C LYS A 214 -6.85 -14.25 15.74
N LEU A 215 -8.17 -14.27 15.64
CA LEU A 215 -8.92 -13.66 14.53
C LEU A 215 -8.89 -12.13 14.59
N LEU A 216 -9.11 -11.56 15.78
CA LEU A 216 -9.17 -10.11 15.99
C LEU A 216 -7.79 -9.45 16.04
N ARG A 217 -6.72 -10.23 16.27
CA ARG A 217 -5.32 -9.77 16.27
C ARG A 217 -4.55 -10.21 15.03
N ALA A 218 -5.23 -10.53 13.93
CA ALA A 218 -4.58 -10.84 12.67
C ALA A 218 -3.54 -9.76 12.34
N ALA A 219 -2.30 -10.21 12.15
CA ALA A 219 -1.19 -9.34 11.81
C ALA A 219 -1.27 -8.99 10.33
N ASP A 220 -1.12 -7.71 10.00
CA ASP A 220 -0.93 -7.24 8.63
C ASP A 220 -2.00 -7.75 7.62
N PRO A 221 -3.31 -7.58 7.94
CA PRO A 221 -4.41 -8.27 7.26
C PRO A 221 -4.57 -7.95 5.76
N TYR A 222 -3.92 -6.90 5.27
CA TYR A 222 -3.96 -6.50 3.86
C TYR A 222 -2.67 -6.85 3.10
N ALA A 223 -1.70 -7.49 3.75
CA ALA A 223 -0.44 -7.87 3.14
C ALA A 223 -0.36 -9.36 2.75
N GLU A 224 -1.34 -10.18 3.12
CA GLU A 224 -1.32 -11.65 2.95
C GLU A 224 -1.11 -12.10 1.49
N GLU A 225 -1.59 -11.33 0.51
CA GLU A 225 -1.45 -11.65 -0.92
C GLU A 225 -0.07 -11.31 -1.52
N PHE A 226 0.81 -10.64 -0.75
CA PHE A 226 2.07 -10.12 -1.27
C PHE A 226 3.27 -11.00 -0.90
N ASP A 227 4.10 -11.26 -1.90
CA ASP A 227 5.31 -12.07 -1.76
C ASP A 227 6.54 -11.18 -1.49
N PHE A 228 6.80 -10.93 -0.21
CA PHE A 228 7.98 -10.14 0.22
C PHE A 228 9.32 -10.85 -0.05
N MET A 229 9.31 -12.13 -0.41
CA MET A 229 10.50 -12.87 -0.83
C MET A 229 10.87 -12.60 -2.30
N TYR A 230 10.01 -11.93 -3.06
CA TYR A 230 10.28 -11.57 -4.45
C TYR A 230 11.58 -10.77 -4.61
N THR A 231 11.70 -9.64 -3.91
CA THR A 231 12.83 -8.72 -4.09
C THR A 231 14.18 -9.31 -3.64
N PRO A 232 14.29 -9.99 -2.48
CA PRO A 232 15.53 -10.68 -2.10
C PRO A 232 15.94 -11.78 -3.09
N ARG A 233 14.97 -12.55 -3.62
CA ARG A 233 15.25 -13.59 -4.64
C ARG A 233 15.71 -13.00 -5.95
N ALA A 234 15.04 -11.95 -6.43
CA ALA A 234 15.40 -11.26 -7.67
C ALA A 234 16.80 -10.63 -7.59
N ALA A 235 17.17 -10.12 -6.42
CA ALA A 235 18.49 -9.55 -6.17
C ALA A 235 19.60 -10.59 -5.86
N GLY A 236 19.24 -11.86 -5.68
CA GLY A 236 20.21 -12.93 -5.33
C GLY A 236 20.82 -12.78 -3.94
N VAL A 237 20.17 -12.07 -3.02
CA VAL A 237 20.68 -11.83 -1.66
C VAL A 237 20.62 -13.11 -0.83
N ASN A 238 21.65 -13.37 -0.01
CA ASN A 238 21.61 -14.44 0.98
C ASN A 238 20.65 -14.08 2.12
N LEU A 239 19.46 -14.70 2.11
CA LEU A 239 18.40 -14.42 3.09
C LEU A 239 18.90 -14.59 4.54
N SER A 240 19.67 -15.63 4.83
CA SER A 240 20.14 -15.86 6.21
C SER A 240 21.06 -14.74 6.69
N GLN A 241 21.91 -14.19 5.81
CA GLN A 241 22.74 -13.04 6.15
C GLN A 241 21.90 -11.77 6.32
N LEU A 242 20.92 -11.55 5.44
CA LEU A 242 20.02 -10.41 5.53
C LEU A 242 19.21 -10.41 6.84
N LEU A 243 18.67 -11.57 7.24
CA LEU A 243 17.95 -11.74 8.50
C LEU A 243 18.85 -11.46 9.72
N LEU A 244 20.11 -11.93 9.70
CA LEU A 244 21.08 -11.63 10.76
C LEU A 244 21.38 -10.13 10.89
N LEU A 245 21.49 -9.41 9.77
CA LEU A 245 21.70 -7.96 9.77
C LEU A 245 20.51 -7.23 10.42
N PHE A 246 19.27 -7.58 10.05
CA PHE A 246 18.09 -6.96 10.64
C PHE A 246 17.87 -7.34 12.10
N ASP A 247 18.15 -8.58 12.48
CA ASP A 247 18.09 -8.98 13.88
C ASP A 247 19.08 -8.20 14.74
N ALA A 248 20.27 -7.90 14.21
CA ALA A 248 21.24 -7.03 14.89
C ALA A 248 20.68 -5.62 15.11
N VAL A 249 20.04 -5.02 14.10
CA VAL A 249 19.37 -3.70 14.23
C VAL A 249 18.24 -3.75 15.26
N ARG A 250 17.36 -4.76 15.18
CA ARG A 250 16.21 -4.95 16.08
C ARG A 250 16.63 -5.07 17.55
N GLN A 251 17.69 -5.82 17.81
CA GLN A 251 18.21 -6.07 19.16
C GLN A 251 19.09 -4.93 19.69
N ASN A 252 19.59 -4.05 18.83
CA ASN A 252 20.42 -2.93 19.24
C ASN A 252 19.61 -1.89 20.04
N GLY A 253 19.88 -1.80 21.35
CA GLY A 253 19.22 -0.87 22.27
C GLY A 253 19.48 0.61 21.97
N SER A 254 20.55 0.94 21.24
CA SER A 254 20.88 2.33 20.86
C SER A 254 20.34 2.75 19.49
N ALA A 255 19.81 1.82 18.69
CA ALA A 255 19.21 2.14 17.39
C ALA A 255 17.89 2.91 17.56
N ASP A 256 17.59 3.79 16.59
CA ASP A 256 16.33 4.56 16.58
C ASP A 256 15.12 3.62 16.60
N PRO A 257 14.08 3.89 17.42
CA PRO A 257 12.94 2.99 17.53
C PRO A 257 12.21 2.75 16.20
N PHE A 258 12.21 3.69 15.26
CA PHE A 258 11.62 3.48 13.93
C PHE A 258 12.39 2.42 13.15
N ALA A 259 13.73 2.51 13.16
CA ALA A 259 14.60 1.53 12.52
C ALA A 259 14.42 0.13 13.12
N ARG A 260 14.27 0.04 14.45
CA ARG A 260 14.02 -1.23 15.14
C ARG A 260 12.63 -1.80 14.81
N GLY A 261 11.63 -0.94 14.68
CA GLY A 261 10.30 -1.29 14.21
C GLY A 261 10.34 -1.90 12.81
N ASP A 262 11.00 -1.21 11.87
CA ASP A 262 11.12 -1.72 10.50
C ASP A 262 11.94 -3.01 10.46
N ALA A 263 13.03 -3.13 11.21
CA ALA A 263 13.81 -4.36 11.29
C ALA A 263 12.95 -5.54 11.77
N SER A 264 12.14 -5.33 12.82
CA SER A 264 11.22 -6.35 13.33
C SER A 264 10.17 -6.74 12.30
N LEU A 265 9.61 -5.76 11.58
CA LEU A 265 8.62 -6.00 10.54
C LEU A 265 9.21 -6.76 9.34
N ILE A 266 10.41 -6.37 8.90
CA ILE A 266 11.11 -7.02 7.79
C ILE A 266 11.38 -8.49 8.15
N VAL A 267 11.96 -8.77 9.33
CA VAL A 267 12.20 -10.14 9.77
C VAL A 267 10.87 -10.90 9.83
N GLY A 268 9.85 -10.34 10.48
CA GLY A 268 8.53 -10.96 10.60
C GLY A 268 7.90 -11.32 9.26
N ARG A 269 7.95 -10.44 8.25
CA ARG A 269 7.42 -10.71 6.91
C ARG A 269 8.24 -11.72 6.12
N LEU A 270 9.57 -11.69 6.24
CA LEU A 270 10.44 -12.63 5.55
C LEU A 270 10.41 -14.04 6.17
N THR A 271 10.02 -14.16 7.45
CA THR A 271 9.88 -15.44 8.15
C THR A 271 8.43 -15.89 8.38
N ASN A 272 7.44 -15.10 7.96
CA ASN A 272 6.02 -15.28 8.28
C ASN A 272 5.76 -15.45 9.80
N ASP A 273 6.36 -14.58 10.61
CA ASP A 273 6.21 -14.56 12.07
C ASP A 273 5.35 -13.36 12.52
N ASP A 274 4.06 -13.63 12.75
CA ASP A 274 3.09 -12.65 13.25
C ASP A 274 3.50 -12.00 14.58
N GLY A 275 4.22 -12.73 15.43
CA GLY A 275 4.73 -12.22 16.70
C GLY A 275 5.75 -11.11 16.51
N LEU A 276 6.63 -11.24 15.52
CA LEU A 276 7.59 -10.20 15.14
C LEU A 276 6.93 -9.04 14.40
N ILE A 277 5.93 -9.31 13.56
CA ILE A 277 5.13 -8.28 12.86
C ILE A 277 4.41 -7.43 13.90
N CYS A 278 3.63 -8.03 14.82
CA CYS A 278 2.93 -7.29 15.86
C CYS A 278 3.87 -6.70 16.91
N GLY A 279 4.99 -7.37 17.21
CA GLY A 279 6.03 -6.85 18.09
C GLY A 279 6.66 -5.55 17.58
N SER A 280 6.68 -5.33 16.26
CA SER A 280 7.19 -4.09 15.65
C SER A 280 6.48 -2.83 16.15
N LEU A 281 5.17 -2.94 16.44
CA LEU A 281 4.33 -1.86 16.92
C LEU A 281 4.77 -1.32 18.29
N GLY A 282 5.41 -2.13 19.12
CA GLY A 282 5.99 -1.69 20.39
C GLY A 282 7.24 -0.83 20.22
N PHE A 283 7.91 -0.88 19.07
CA PHE A 283 9.00 0.03 18.74
C PHE A 283 8.49 1.35 18.17
N TYR A 284 7.49 1.32 17.28
CA TYR A 284 6.88 2.54 16.73
C TYR A 284 6.27 3.42 17.82
N ASP A 285 5.65 2.84 18.86
CA ASP A 285 5.11 3.60 20.01
C ASP A 285 6.17 4.38 20.79
N LYS A 286 7.44 3.98 20.70
CA LYS A 286 8.56 4.62 21.39
C LYS A 286 9.19 5.73 20.55
N VAL A 287 8.78 5.92 19.30
CA VAL A 287 9.29 7.00 18.45
C VAL A 287 8.75 8.33 18.98
N ASN A 288 9.63 9.16 19.52
CA ASN A 288 9.30 10.50 19.95
C ASN A 288 9.64 11.50 18.85
N SER A 289 8.65 11.86 18.02
CA SER A 289 8.85 12.77 16.88
C SER A 289 8.15 14.11 17.03
N SER A 290 8.89 15.18 16.72
CA SER A 290 8.35 16.52 16.52
C SER A 290 7.74 16.71 15.11
N SER A 291 8.08 15.85 14.14
CA SER A 291 7.52 15.89 12.78
C SER A 291 6.11 15.32 12.73
N ALA A 292 5.15 16.11 12.24
CA ALA A 292 3.80 15.62 12.01
C ALA A 292 3.74 14.53 10.94
N GLU A 293 4.58 14.58 9.91
CA GLU A 293 4.66 13.53 8.89
C GLU A 293 5.12 12.20 9.48
N GLU A 294 6.15 12.20 10.33
CA GLU A 294 6.62 10.97 10.99
C GLU A 294 5.52 10.40 11.90
N ARG A 295 4.80 11.24 12.64
CA ARG A 295 3.64 10.81 13.45
C ARG A 295 2.51 10.25 12.58
N ALA A 296 2.24 10.84 11.42
CA ALA A 296 1.23 10.37 10.49
C ALA A 296 1.56 8.98 9.96
N ILE A 297 2.82 8.75 9.55
CA ILE A 297 3.30 7.44 9.07
C ILE A 297 3.28 6.37 10.17
N ILE A 298 3.61 6.72 11.41
CA ILE A 298 3.49 5.80 12.56
C ILE A 298 2.03 5.41 12.80
N ALA A 299 1.11 6.37 12.70
CA ALA A 299 -0.31 6.12 12.86
C ALA A 299 -0.86 5.25 11.71
N GLU A 300 -0.50 5.51 10.45
CA GLU A 300 -0.82 4.64 9.31
C GLU A 300 -0.22 3.25 9.46
N THR A 301 1.00 3.13 9.98
CA THR A 301 1.64 1.84 10.28
C THR A 301 0.82 1.06 11.31
N SER A 302 0.38 1.71 12.38
CA SER A 302 -0.48 1.08 13.39
C SER A 302 -1.84 0.65 12.84
N ALA A 303 -2.41 1.44 11.92
CA ALA A 303 -3.65 1.10 11.24
C ALA A 303 -3.51 -0.06 10.24
N ALA A 304 -2.39 -0.11 9.52
CA ALA A 304 -2.09 -1.13 8.51
C ALA A 304 -1.86 -2.50 9.15
N LEU A 305 -1.04 -2.56 10.21
CA LEU A 305 -0.64 -3.84 10.81
C LEU A 305 -1.75 -4.50 11.64
N GLY A 306 -2.81 -3.78 12.03
CA GLY A 306 -3.96 -4.37 12.72
C GLY A 306 -3.62 -4.82 14.14
N CYS A 307 -3.13 -6.04 14.33
CA CYS A 307 -2.58 -6.57 15.60
C CYS A 307 -3.44 -6.29 16.86
N GLY A 308 -4.77 -6.24 16.71
CA GLY A 308 -5.72 -5.91 17.78
C GLY A 308 -5.80 -4.44 18.17
N ARG A 309 -5.13 -3.54 17.45
CA ARG A 309 -5.23 -2.09 17.62
C ARG A 309 -6.50 -1.55 17.00
N ASN A 310 -7.01 -0.45 17.56
CA ASN A 310 -8.17 0.26 17.00
C ASN A 310 -7.79 1.00 15.70
N ARG A 311 -7.92 0.30 14.57
CA ARG A 311 -7.58 0.81 13.24
C ARG A 311 -8.23 2.17 12.94
N GLN A 312 -9.53 2.33 13.25
CA GLN A 312 -10.24 3.59 12.98
C GLN A 312 -9.63 4.77 13.75
N ALA A 313 -9.25 4.57 15.01
CA ALA A 313 -8.61 5.60 15.82
C ALA A 313 -7.26 6.03 15.24
N PHE A 314 -6.44 5.07 14.80
CA PHE A 314 -5.13 5.35 14.20
C PHE A 314 -5.26 6.04 12.82
N LEU A 315 -6.25 5.67 12.00
CA LEU A 315 -6.52 6.39 10.74
C LEU A 315 -6.95 7.84 10.99
N ARG A 316 -7.81 8.10 11.99
CA ARG A 316 -8.20 9.47 12.36
C ARG A 316 -7.00 10.27 12.90
N LEU A 317 -6.12 9.63 13.66
CA LEU A 317 -4.88 10.25 14.13
C LEU A 317 -3.97 10.61 12.94
N ALA A 318 -3.75 9.66 12.02
CA ALA A 318 -2.97 9.92 10.80
C ALA A 318 -3.57 11.08 9.98
N ALA A 319 -4.89 11.07 9.78
CA ALA A 319 -5.59 12.15 9.07
C ALA A 319 -5.36 13.51 9.72
N LYS A 320 -5.47 13.59 11.06
CA LYS A 320 -5.19 14.82 11.81
C LYS A 320 -3.77 15.33 11.54
N GLU A 321 -2.77 14.46 11.64
CA GLU A 321 -1.38 14.84 11.42
C GLU A 321 -1.12 15.26 9.96
N TRP A 322 -1.68 14.55 8.97
CA TRP A 322 -1.57 14.92 7.55
C TRP A 322 -2.17 16.29 7.22
N ARG A 323 -3.28 16.69 7.88
CA ARG A 323 -3.82 18.05 7.73
C ARG A 323 -2.85 19.11 8.20
N THR A 324 -2.08 18.85 9.25
CA THR A 324 -1.13 19.85 9.79
C THR A 324 0.03 20.13 8.83
N VAL A 325 0.34 19.20 7.92
CA VAL A 325 1.42 19.33 6.92
C VAL A 325 0.91 19.68 5.53
N GLY A 326 -0.39 20.01 5.40
CA GLY A 326 -1.00 20.46 4.15
C GLY A 326 -1.45 19.35 3.19
N ALA A 327 -1.35 18.08 3.58
CA ALA A 327 -1.79 16.93 2.77
C ALA A 327 -3.31 16.67 2.95
N HIS A 328 -4.13 17.66 2.65
CA HIS A 328 -5.57 17.65 2.95
C HIS A 328 -6.32 16.49 2.29
N TRP A 329 -6.05 16.22 1.01
CA TRP A 329 -6.73 15.14 0.28
C TRP A 329 -6.44 13.76 0.89
N ARG A 330 -5.19 13.51 1.33
CA ARG A 330 -4.79 12.27 2.00
C ARG A 330 -5.45 12.15 3.36
N ALA A 331 -5.52 13.25 4.11
CA ALA A 331 -6.22 13.26 5.39
C ALA A 331 -7.71 12.93 5.23
N ASP A 332 -8.38 13.54 4.25
CA ASP A 332 -9.79 13.29 3.99
C ASP A 332 -10.03 11.84 3.55
N LEU A 333 -9.15 11.29 2.69
CA LEU A 333 -9.16 9.87 2.36
C LEU A 333 -9.09 8.97 3.60
N LEU A 334 -8.13 9.22 4.49
CA LEU A 334 -7.95 8.40 5.69
C LEU A 334 -9.16 8.49 6.64
N GLU A 335 -9.80 9.67 6.75
CA GLU A 335 -11.05 9.79 7.52
C GLU A 335 -12.20 9.00 6.93
N ARG A 336 -12.35 9.01 5.61
CA ARG A 336 -13.36 8.21 4.91
C ARG A 336 -13.13 6.72 5.16
N ILE A 337 -11.89 6.25 5.04
CA ILE A 337 -11.52 4.87 5.38
C ILE A 337 -11.81 4.57 6.87
N ALA A 338 -11.55 5.52 7.77
CA ALA A 338 -11.81 5.36 9.20
C ALA A 338 -13.31 5.26 9.54
N LYS A 339 -14.17 5.87 8.75
CA LYS A 339 -15.64 5.75 8.85
C LYS A 339 -16.17 4.47 8.20
N GLY A 340 -15.36 3.77 7.41
CA GLY A 340 -15.82 2.63 6.61
C GLY A 340 -16.46 3.05 5.29
N GLU A 341 -16.29 4.31 4.86
CA GLU A 341 -16.79 4.74 3.55
C GLU A 341 -16.01 4.07 2.42
N ARG A 342 -16.71 3.73 1.34
CA ARG A 342 -16.07 3.25 0.12
C ARG A 342 -15.28 4.38 -0.54
N PHE A 343 -13.98 4.19 -0.66
CA PHE A 343 -13.11 5.00 -1.50
C PHE A 343 -12.73 4.24 -2.77
N VAL A 344 -12.95 4.87 -3.93
CA VAL A 344 -12.50 4.39 -5.23
C VAL A 344 -11.36 5.32 -5.68
N PRO A 345 -10.12 4.79 -5.80
CA PRO A 345 -9.01 5.59 -6.29
C PRO A 345 -9.29 6.13 -7.71
N LYS A 346 -8.90 7.37 -7.96
CA LYS A 346 -8.98 7.98 -9.30
C LYS A 346 -7.63 7.84 -9.99
N PHE A 347 -7.64 7.38 -11.23
CA PHE A 347 -6.43 7.16 -12.01
C PHE A 347 -6.38 8.09 -13.20
N ASP A 348 -5.17 8.43 -13.62
CA ASP A 348 -4.93 9.14 -14.86
C ASP A 348 -5.16 8.24 -16.08
N GLU A 349 -5.96 8.71 -17.04
CA GLU A 349 -6.34 7.91 -18.21
C GLU A 349 -5.15 7.64 -19.14
N VAL A 350 -4.19 8.57 -19.23
CA VAL A 350 -2.98 8.39 -20.05
C VAL A 350 -2.14 7.27 -19.45
N ALA A 351 -1.89 7.31 -18.14
CA ALA A 351 -1.14 6.25 -17.45
C ALA A 351 -1.78 4.84 -17.55
N LEU A 352 -3.10 4.78 -17.74
CA LEU A 352 -3.86 3.53 -17.87
C LEU A 352 -4.03 3.05 -19.32
N ALA A 353 -3.72 3.85 -20.33
CA ALA A 353 -4.03 3.51 -21.71
C ALA A 353 -3.24 2.28 -22.20
N GLU A 354 -3.93 1.16 -22.42
CA GLU A 354 -3.34 -0.11 -22.90
C GLU A 354 -2.77 -0.02 -24.34
N ASN A 355 -3.07 1.06 -25.07
CA ASN A 355 -2.62 1.27 -26.45
C ASN A 355 -1.20 1.87 -26.55
N GLU A 356 -0.51 2.05 -25.43
CA GLU A 356 0.82 2.64 -25.39
C GLU A 356 1.93 1.65 -25.74
N THR A 357 3.12 2.19 -26.06
CA THR A 357 4.31 1.38 -26.38
C THR A 357 4.78 0.62 -25.15
N VAL A 358 5.07 -0.67 -25.35
CA VAL A 358 5.82 -1.46 -24.38
C VAL A 358 7.32 -1.32 -24.67
N ILE A 359 8.07 -0.76 -23.72
CA ILE A 359 9.53 -0.60 -23.81
C ILE A 359 10.18 -1.43 -22.71
N SER A 360 10.97 -2.43 -23.11
CA SER A 360 11.61 -3.39 -22.19
C SER A 360 10.63 -4.11 -21.25
N GLY A 361 9.39 -4.34 -21.70
CA GLY A 361 8.34 -4.98 -20.90
C GLY A 361 7.51 -4.03 -20.04
N TYR A 362 7.76 -2.72 -20.09
CA TYR A 362 7.03 -1.71 -19.33
C TYR A 362 6.15 -0.85 -20.24
N PHE A 363 4.97 -0.47 -19.75
CA PHE A 363 4.15 0.56 -20.40
C PHE A 363 4.86 1.91 -20.30
N ALA A 364 4.91 2.63 -21.41
CA ALA A 364 5.56 3.93 -21.50
C ALA A 364 4.54 5.02 -21.87
N PRO A 365 4.09 5.83 -20.89
CA PRO A 365 3.15 6.94 -21.11
C PRO A 365 3.77 8.16 -21.79
N LEU A 366 5.06 8.06 -22.10
CA LEU A 366 5.85 9.09 -22.72
C LEU A 366 6.65 8.50 -23.88
N ARG A 367 6.75 9.25 -24.98
CA ARG A 367 7.65 8.96 -26.11
C ARG A 367 8.49 10.20 -26.40
N PRO A 368 9.68 10.03 -27.00
CA PRO A 368 10.42 11.17 -27.57
C PRO A 368 9.53 11.99 -28.50
N ASN A 369 9.59 13.31 -28.38
CA ASN A 369 8.83 14.29 -29.16
C ASN A 369 9.75 15.33 -29.80
N LEU A 370 10.75 14.85 -30.54
CA LEU A 370 11.68 15.73 -31.24
C LEU A 370 11.09 16.18 -32.57
N ALA A 371 11.15 17.48 -32.85
CA ALA A 371 10.82 18.01 -34.16
C ALA A 371 11.96 17.72 -35.16
N GLY A 372 11.62 17.37 -36.40
CA GLY A 372 12.60 17.20 -37.47
C GLY A 372 13.41 18.47 -37.71
N THR A 373 14.72 18.33 -37.97
CA THR A 373 15.64 19.48 -38.09
C THR A 373 16.62 19.37 -39.26
N ASN A 374 16.94 20.51 -39.87
CA ASN A 374 18.00 20.67 -40.87
C ASN A 374 19.32 21.23 -40.29
N ALA A 375 19.41 21.33 -38.97
CA ALA A 375 20.59 21.82 -38.27
C ALA A 375 21.88 21.08 -38.66
N SER A 376 22.97 21.83 -38.76
CA SER A 376 24.30 21.32 -39.09
C SER A 376 25.00 20.69 -37.89
N SER A 377 24.58 21.05 -36.68
CA SER A 377 25.11 20.55 -35.42
C SER A 377 24.04 20.48 -34.35
N VAL A 378 24.33 19.70 -33.30
CA VAL A 378 23.52 19.62 -32.09
C VAL A 378 24.42 19.86 -30.88
N ILE A 379 23.94 20.64 -29.91
CA ILE A 379 24.59 20.83 -28.62
C ILE A 379 23.81 20.02 -27.59
N LEU A 380 24.52 19.18 -26.86
CA LEU A 380 24.00 18.35 -25.78
C LEU A 380 24.66 18.77 -24.45
N GLY A 381 23.93 18.66 -23.35
CA GLY A 381 24.41 19.03 -22.01
C GLY A 381 24.36 20.52 -21.70
N ALA A 382 23.57 21.30 -22.43
CA ALA A 382 23.42 22.73 -22.20
C ALA A 382 22.54 23.04 -20.98
N THR A 383 21.63 22.13 -20.60
CA THR A 383 20.74 22.30 -19.46
C THR A 383 21.53 22.34 -18.15
N GLY A 384 21.18 23.25 -17.24
CA GLY A 384 21.78 23.25 -15.91
C GLY A 384 21.01 24.06 -14.89
N PHE A 385 21.23 23.75 -13.61
CA PHE A 385 20.52 24.32 -12.48
C PHE A 385 21.50 24.93 -11.48
N VAL A 386 21.13 26.08 -10.92
CA VAL A 386 21.91 26.73 -9.86
C VAL A 386 21.27 26.42 -8.51
N ILE A 387 22.07 25.88 -7.60
CA ILE A 387 21.68 25.53 -6.24
C ILE A 387 22.45 26.41 -5.26
N SER A 388 21.75 26.89 -4.23
CA SER A 388 22.30 27.76 -3.19
C SER A 388 21.70 27.39 -1.82
N GLU A 389 22.07 28.13 -0.78
CA GLU A 389 21.55 27.95 0.59
C GLU A 389 20.02 28.10 0.69
N SER A 390 19.39 28.84 -0.22
CA SER A 390 17.93 29.01 -0.27
C SER A 390 17.21 27.83 -0.92
N SER A 391 17.95 26.93 -1.59
CA SER A 391 17.35 25.81 -2.32
C SER A 391 16.83 24.74 -1.36
N ARG A 392 15.60 24.30 -1.63
CA ARG A 392 14.95 23.16 -0.97
C ARG A 392 15.07 21.96 -1.88
N VAL A 393 15.98 21.05 -1.56
CA VAL A 393 16.24 19.85 -2.36
C VAL A 393 15.50 18.68 -1.74
N LEU A 394 14.57 18.12 -2.50
CA LEU A 394 13.83 16.92 -2.11
C LEU A 394 14.45 15.70 -2.79
N SER A 395 14.62 14.61 -2.04
CA SER A 395 15.12 13.34 -2.59
C SER A 395 14.25 12.16 -2.20
N GLN A 396 14.47 11.03 -2.86
CA GLN A 396 13.98 9.75 -2.37
C GLN A 396 14.65 9.36 -1.05
N ASP A 397 14.13 8.34 -0.37
CA ASP A 397 14.71 7.83 0.88
C ASP A 397 15.65 6.63 0.66
N ASP A 398 15.22 5.67 -0.18
CA ASP A 398 16.01 4.49 -0.51
C ASP A 398 17.28 4.90 -1.27
N ARG A 399 18.43 4.32 -0.91
CA ARG A 399 19.79 4.70 -1.34
C ARG A 399 20.22 6.13 -0.95
N VAL A 400 19.46 6.84 -0.10
CA VAL A 400 19.82 8.15 0.46
C VAL A 400 20.06 8.09 1.96
N PHE A 401 19.06 7.70 2.75
CA PHE A 401 19.21 7.49 4.19
C PHE A 401 19.20 6.01 4.55
N ARG A 402 18.56 5.19 3.74
CA ARG A 402 18.33 3.77 4.04
C ARG A 402 18.52 2.94 2.78
N ASP A 403 18.87 1.68 2.99
CA ASP A 403 18.93 0.65 1.97
C ASP A 403 18.60 -0.66 2.66
N TRP A 404 17.31 -1.02 2.65
CA TRP A 404 16.88 -2.22 3.35
C TRP A 404 17.51 -3.47 2.72
N LEU A 405 17.64 -3.53 1.40
CA LEU A 405 18.20 -4.69 0.71
C LEU A 405 19.70 -4.88 1.03
N GLY A 406 20.42 -3.78 1.25
CA GLY A 406 21.79 -3.75 1.76
C GLY A 406 21.92 -3.91 3.28
N GLY A 407 20.82 -4.05 4.02
CA GLY A 407 20.79 -4.16 5.48
C GLY A 407 21.12 -2.87 6.24
N GLN A 408 21.09 -1.71 5.56
CA GLN A 408 21.40 -0.40 6.13
C GLN A 408 20.11 0.32 6.50
N LEU A 409 19.63 0.06 7.72
CA LEU A 409 18.33 0.52 8.18
C LEU A 409 18.46 1.61 9.25
N GLN A 410 17.96 2.81 8.97
CA GLN A 410 17.93 3.96 9.89
C GLN A 410 16.50 4.47 10.10
N ASN A 411 16.29 5.68 10.60
CA ASN A 411 14.98 6.33 10.54
C ASN A 411 14.86 7.06 9.18
N PRO A 412 13.75 6.95 8.43
CA PRO A 412 13.67 7.55 7.09
C PRO A 412 13.60 9.09 7.11
N PHE A 413 13.26 9.70 8.25
CA PHE A 413 13.23 11.16 8.39
C PHE A 413 14.56 11.75 8.85
N ARG A 414 15.49 10.92 9.36
CA ARG A 414 16.76 11.38 9.95
C ARG A 414 17.81 10.28 10.00
N GLY A 415 19.06 10.67 9.80
CA GLY A 415 20.19 9.76 9.93
C GLY A 415 21.42 10.28 9.19
N GLU A 416 22.40 9.40 9.04
CA GLU A 416 23.54 9.65 8.18
C GLU A 416 23.17 9.34 6.73
N LEU A 417 23.62 10.19 5.81
CA LEU A 417 23.46 9.93 4.38
C LEU A 417 24.31 8.71 4.00
N LEU A 418 23.71 7.79 3.27
CA LEU A 418 24.38 6.66 2.66
C LEU A 418 25.23 7.15 1.49
N VAL A 419 26.53 6.97 1.63
CA VAL A 419 27.52 7.31 0.60
C VAL A 419 28.06 6.07 -0.10
N THR A 420 27.76 4.91 0.43
CA THR A 420 28.11 3.62 -0.17
C THR A 420 26.97 2.68 0.05
N PHE A 421 26.65 1.93 -0.98
CA PHE A 421 25.70 0.86 -0.92
C PHE A 421 26.08 -0.20 -1.96
N SER A 422 25.43 -1.37 -1.89
CA SER A 422 25.75 -2.53 -2.70
C SER A 422 24.74 -2.70 -3.85
N GLU A 423 25.09 -2.33 -5.09
CA GLU A 423 24.35 -2.83 -6.29
C GLU A 423 24.83 -4.23 -6.68
N ARG A 424 26.13 -4.48 -6.51
CA ARG A 424 26.74 -5.80 -6.54
C ARG A 424 26.84 -6.29 -5.12
N LEU A 425 26.35 -7.49 -4.84
CA LEU A 425 26.44 -8.15 -3.52
C LEU A 425 27.87 -8.21 -2.94
N TRP A 426 28.90 -7.84 -3.72
CA TRP A 426 30.29 -7.70 -3.31
C TRP A 426 31.02 -6.56 -4.06
N TYR A 427 31.89 -5.82 -3.36
CA TYR A 427 32.80 -4.82 -3.90
C TYR A 427 34.19 -4.90 -3.25
N ASN A 428 35.22 -4.53 -4.00
CA ASN A 428 36.54 -4.23 -3.45
C ASN A 428 36.50 -2.89 -2.70
N GLU A 429 37.10 -2.80 -1.51
CA GLU A 429 37.10 -1.57 -0.69
C GLU A 429 37.67 -0.35 -1.43
N SER A 430 38.64 -0.56 -2.31
CA SER A 430 39.22 0.52 -3.13
C SER A 430 38.23 1.11 -4.14
N GLU A 431 37.29 0.31 -4.65
CA GLU A 431 36.27 0.75 -5.61
C GLU A 431 35.15 1.55 -4.93
N LEU A 432 34.94 1.35 -3.62
CA LEU A 432 33.86 2.02 -2.89
C LEU A 432 34.03 3.54 -2.84
N ARG A 433 35.26 4.06 -2.90
CA ARG A 433 35.55 5.52 -2.95
C ARG A 433 34.62 6.34 -2.05
N ARG A 434 34.62 6.02 -0.75
CA ARG A 434 33.74 6.63 0.27
C ARG A 434 33.88 8.16 0.32
N ASP A 435 35.04 8.67 -0.08
CA ASP A 435 35.35 10.09 -0.22
C ASP A 435 34.46 10.79 -1.26
N ILE A 436 34.06 10.09 -2.34
CA ILE A 436 33.17 10.63 -3.40
C ILE A 436 31.72 10.20 -3.20
N GLY A 437 31.52 8.95 -2.80
CA GLY A 437 30.21 8.36 -2.57
C GLY A 437 29.42 8.02 -3.83
N TRP A 438 28.35 7.26 -3.61
CA TRP A 438 27.52 6.61 -4.63
C TRP A 438 26.09 7.17 -4.59
N HIS A 439 25.45 7.17 -5.76
CA HIS A 439 24.05 7.45 -6.03
C HIS A 439 23.54 8.73 -5.36
N GLU A 440 22.22 8.82 -5.18
CA GLU A 440 21.54 10.00 -4.68
C GLU A 440 22.09 10.43 -3.32
N GLY A 441 22.35 9.50 -2.39
CA GLY A 441 22.90 9.83 -1.07
C GLY A 441 24.27 10.51 -1.12
N GLY A 442 25.17 10.02 -1.97
CA GLY A 442 26.47 10.66 -2.23
C GLY A 442 26.33 12.05 -2.83
N ARG A 443 25.35 12.25 -3.70
CA ARG A 443 25.10 13.52 -4.39
C ARG A 443 24.40 14.55 -3.51
N VAL A 444 23.44 14.14 -2.69
CA VAL A 444 22.85 14.97 -1.63
C VAL A 444 23.93 15.42 -0.65
N ARG A 445 24.85 14.53 -0.25
CA ARG A 445 25.99 14.89 0.60
C ARG A 445 26.86 15.96 -0.05
N ASP A 446 27.13 15.84 -1.34
CA ASP A 446 27.87 16.85 -2.09
C ASP A 446 27.15 18.21 -2.07
N LEU A 447 25.83 18.24 -2.30
CA LEU A 447 25.05 19.48 -2.27
C LEU A 447 24.94 20.10 -0.87
N ARG A 448 25.01 19.31 0.21
CA ARG A 448 25.06 19.86 1.59
C ARG A 448 26.27 20.77 1.83
N LYS A 449 27.32 20.71 1.01
CA LYS A 449 28.46 21.66 1.05
C LYS A 449 28.06 23.11 0.80
N VAL A 450 26.92 23.35 0.14
CA VAL A 450 26.38 24.71 -0.11
C VAL A 450 25.19 25.06 0.81
N ASN A 451 25.06 24.35 1.94
CA ASN A 451 24.08 24.62 2.99
C ASN A 451 22.60 24.61 2.54
N ILE A 452 22.24 23.68 1.65
CA ILE A 452 20.85 23.47 1.22
C ILE A 452 19.93 22.98 2.35
N THR A 453 18.63 23.21 2.19
CA THR A 453 17.62 22.47 2.96
C THR A 453 17.35 21.14 2.26
N HIS A 454 17.69 20.01 2.89
CA HIS A 454 17.43 18.66 2.39
C HIS A 454 16.16 18.07 3.01
N ILE A 455 15.26 17.52 2.17
CA ILE A 455 13.98 16.94 2.58
C ILE A 455 13.87 15.52 1.98
N PRO A 456 13.94 14.44 2.79
CA PRO A 456 13.63 13.11 2.28
C PRO A 456 12.13 12.97 2.05
N ALA A 457 11.75 12.36 0.92
CA ALA A 457 10.38 11.99 0.64
C ALA A 457 10.09 10.61 1.25
N VAL A 458 9.16 10.54 2.20
CA VAL A 458 8.89 9.33 2.97
C VAL A 458 7.39 9.04 2.97
N GLY A 459 7.02 7.78 2.74
CA GLY A 459 5.64 7.36 2.95
C GLY A 459 4.66 7.78 1.86
N THR A 460 4.96 7.46 0.60
CA THR A 460 4.10 7.80 -0.54
C THR A 460 2.91 6.85 -0.64
N LEU A 461 1.72 7.43 -0.85
CA LEU A 461 0.51 6.67 -1.05
C LEU A 461 0.43 6.13 -2.48
N VAL A 462 0.10 4.84 -2.60
CA VAL A 462 -0.06 4.16 -3.89
C VAL A 462 -1.37 3.39 -3.93
N ALA A 463 -1.99 3.30 -5.11
CA ALA A 463 -3.23 2.56 -5.32
C ALA A 463 -3.12 1.59 -6.50
N ARG A 464 -3.93 0.52 -6.45
CA ARG A 464 -3.96 -0.55 -7.45
C ARG A 464 -5.04 -0.31 -8.51
N SER A 465 -4.67 -0.47 -9.79
CA SER A 465 -5.60 -0.61 -10.91
C SER A 465 -5.20 -1.83 -11.74
N GLY A 466 -6.06 -2.84 -11.77
CA GLY A 466 -5.70 -4.16 -12.30
C GLY A 466 -4.51 -4.76 -11.54
N ASP A 467 -3.47 -5.17 -12.26
CA ASP A 467 -2.22 -5.70 -11.68
C ASP A 467 -1.14 -4.63 -11.46
N ARG A 468 -1.43 -3.36 -11.81
CA ARG A 468 -0.48 -2.25 -11.76
C ARG A 468 -0.75 -1.35 -10.55
N TRP A 469 0.31 -0.73 -10.05
CA TRP A 469 0.26 0.18 -8.90
C TRP A 469 0.76 1.55 -9.30
N PHE A 470 0.13 2.60 -8.77
CA PHE A 470 0.39 3.98 -9.15
C PHE A 470 0.52 4.85 -7.92
N ALA A 471 1.48 5.76 -7.90
CA ALA A 471 1.62 6.81 -6.91
C ALA A 471 0.80 8.04 -7.29
N SER A 472 0.35 8.78 -6.28
CA SER A 472 -0.49 9.97 -6.44
C SER A 472 0.30 11.23 -6.79
N ASP A 473 -0.35 12.13 -7.51
CA ASP A 473 0.02 13.54 -7.58
C ASP A 473 -0.42 14.30 -6.32
N GLU A 474 -0.26 15.63 -6.33
CA GLU A 474 -0.64 16.53 -5.24
C GLU A 474 -2.16 16.69 -5.03
N GLU A 475 -2.98 16.27 -6.00
CA GLU A 475 -4.44 16.37 -5.98
C GLU A 475 -5.10 15.04 -5.59
N GLY A 476 -4.31 13.98 -5.38
CA GLY A 476 -4.79 12.64 -5.07
C GLY A 476 -5.22 11.83 -6.29
N MET A 477 -4.78 12.20 -7.50
CA MET A 477 -4.91 11.37 -8.70
C MET A 477 -3.71 10.44 -8.84
N PHE A 478 -3.96 9.14 -8.97
CA PHE A 478 -2.92 8.12 -9.10
C PHE A 478 -2.46 8.00 -10.56
N ARG A 479 -1.25 8.49 -10.85
CA ARG A 479 -0.73 8.61 -12.23
C ARG A 479 0.55 7.85 -12.48
N PHE A 480 1.45 7.80 -11.49
CA PHE A 480 2.83 7.43 -11.75
C PHE A 480 3.06 5.98 -11.39
N GLU A 481 3.19 5.12 -12.40
CA GLU A 481 3.36 3.67 -12.17
C GLU A 481 4.56 3.38 -11.27
N VAL A 482 4.32 2.54 -10.26
CA VAL A 482 5.29 2.05 -9.29
C VAL A 482 5.63 0.59 -9.62
N PRO A 483 6.91 0.27 -9.88
CA PRO A 483 7.32 -1.10 -10.16
C PRO A 483 7.01 -2.06 -9.02
N LYS A 484 6.63 -3.29 -9.37
CA LYS A 484 6.24 -4.34 -8.42
C LYS A 484 7.31 -4.62 -7.38
N ASP A 485 8.59 -4.61 -7.74
CA ASP A 485 9.70 -4.86 -6.81
C ASP A 485 9.80 -3.81 -5.69
N LYS A 486 9.36 -2.57 -5.95
CA LYS A 486 9.32 -1.47 -4.97
C LYS A 486 8.12 -1.56 -4.04
N LEU A 487 6.97 -1.95 -4.58
CA LEU A 487 5.78 -2.23 -3.76
C LEU A 487 6.06 -3.37 -2.76
N LEU A 488 6.79 -4.40 -3.19
CA LEU A 488 7.11 -5.60 -2.41
C LEU A 488 8.29 -5.40 -1.43
N TYR A 489 8.67 -4.17 -1.14
CA TYR A 489 9.55 -3.90 -0.01
C TYR A 489 8.86 -4.33 1.29
N PRO A 490 9.52 -5.10 2.18
CA PRO A 490 8.92 -5.53 3.45
C PRO A 490 8.62 -4.37 4.41
N THR A 491 8.95 -3.13 4.05
CA THR A 491 8.60 -1.89 4.74
C THR A 491 7.34 -1.21 4.19
N THR A 492 6.67 -1.72 3.16
CA THR A 492 5.41 -1.14 2.66
C THR A 492 4.25 -1.36 3.65
N ARG A 493 3.37 -0.38 3.88
CA ARG A 493 2.19 -0.53 4.76
C ARG A 493 0.92 -0.66 3.93
N PHE A 494 0.18 -1.75 4.08
CA PHE A 494 -1.06 -1.97 3.34
C PHE A 494 -2.25 -1.47 4.17
N LEU A 495 -2.87 -0.38 3.73
CA LEU A 495 -4.06 0.17 4.38
C LEU A 495 -5.34 -0.57 3.95
N ARG A 496 -5.33 -1.07 2.71
CA ARG A 496 -6.31 -1.95 2.04
C ARG A 496 -5.56 -2.83 1.06
N SER A 497 -6.21 -3.83 0.48
CA SER A 497 -5.63 -4.67 -0.59
C SER A 497 -5.28 -3.88 -1.87
N ASP A 498 -5.91 -2.73 -2.08
CA ASP A 498 -5.73 -1.85 -3.24
C ASP A 498 -5.12 -0.48 -2.89
N LEU A 499 -4.65 -0.28 -1.65
CA LEU A 499 -4.09 0.97 -1.16
C LEU A 499 -2.96 0.73 -0.17
N ALA A 500 -1.77 1.24 -0.48
CA ALA A 500 -0.58 1.06 0.35
C ALA A 500 0.24 2.35 0.51
N VAL A 501 1.13 2.35 1.48
CA VAL A 501 2.07 3.43 1.79
C VAL A 501 3.49 2.88 1.66
N ILE A 502 4.25 3.40 0.72
CA ILE A 502 5.66 3.03 0.51
C ILE A 502 6.52 3.94 1.37
N VAL A 503 7.10 3.39 2.44
CA VAL A 503 7.96 4.14 3.38
C VAL A 503 9.28 4.50 2.71
N ASP A 504 10.00 3.50 2.18
CA ASP A 504 11.28 3.71 1.50
C ASP A 504 11.02 4.05 0.02
N THR A 505 10.79 5.34 -0.27
CA THR A 505 10.55 5.81 -1.64
C THR A 505 11.77 5.57 -2.53
N HIS A 506 11.55 5.17 -3.78
CA HIS A 506 12.63 4.85 -4.72
C HIS A 506 12.29 5.25 -6.16
N GLY A 507 12.64 6.48 -6.52
CA GLY A 507 12.38 7.06 -7.83
C GLY A 507 11.32 8.15 -7.82
N VAL A 508 11.43 9.07 -8.78
CA VAL A 508 10.66 10.33 -8.80
C VAL A 508 9.15 10.15 -8.90
N ASN A 509 8.67 9.02 -9.43
CA ASN A 509 7.26 8.64 -9.43
C ASN A 509 6.63 8.66 -8.04
N MET A 510 7.42 8.40 -7.00
CA MET A 510 6.94 8.41 -5.63
C MET A 510 7.10 9.76 -4.92
N LEU A 511 7.65 10.78 -5.57
CA LEU A 511 8.04 12.04 -4.90
C LEU A 511 7.12 13.22 -5.25
N VAL A 512 6.26 13.08 -6.25
CA VAL A 512 5.52 14.21 -6.86
C VAL A 512 4.71 15.01 -5.85
N GLU A 513 3.82 14.34 -5.10
CA GLU A 513 2.99 14.99 -4.06
C GLU A 513 3.84 15.80 -3.08
N GLN A 514 4.91 15.19 -2.57
CA GLN A 514 5.78 15.77 -1.56
C GLN A 514 6.60 16.93 -2.14
N ALA A 515 7.08 16.80 -3.38
CA ALA A 515 7.82 17.85 -4.08
C ALA A 515 7.00 19.14 -4.22
N VAL A 516 5.73 19.02 -4.62
CA VAL A 516 4.82 20.15 -4.74
C VAL A 516 4.47 20.71 -3.36
N ARG A 517 4.06 19.85 -2.41
CA ARG A 517 3.65 20.28 -1.06
C ARG A 517 4.78 20.97 -0.29
N HIS A 518 6.03 20.54 -0.46
CA HIS A 518 7.18 21.15 0.19
C HIS A 518 7.78 22.35 -0.57
N ASN A 519 7.20 22.75 -1.71
CA ASN A 519 7.75 23.77 -2.61
C ASN A 519 9.23 23.50 -2.92
N ALA A 520 9.53 22.29 -3.41
CA ALA A 520 10.89 21.89 -3.75
C ALA A 520 11.44 22.79 -4.87
N SER A 521 12.69 23.24 -4.71
CA SER A 521 13.43 23.97 -5.75
C SER A 521 14.15 23.03 -6.71
N LEU A 522 14.34 21.78 -6.30
CA LEU A 522 14.97 20.71 -7.07
C LEU A 522 14.52 19.37 -6.50
N VAL A 523 14.23 18.40 -7.37
CA VAL A 523 14.06 16.99 -7.00
C VAL A 523 15.25 16.17 -7.49
N LEU A 524 15.79 15.32 -6.62
CA LEU A 524 16.94 14.47 -6.87
C LEU A 524 16.54 13.02 -6.64
N SER A 525 16.49 12.20 -7.69
CA SER A 525 15.97 10.83 -7.59
C SER A 525 16.42 9.96 -8.77
N ASP A 526 15.91 8.74 -8.79
CA ASP A 526 16.05 7.74 -9.82
C ASP A 526 14.93 7.83 -10.88
N CYS A 527 15.29 7.63 -12.14
CA CYS A 527 14.43 7.61 -13.33
C CYS A 527 14.66 6.35 -14.21
N ASP A 528 14.93 5.20 -13.57
CA ASP A 528 15.16 3.90 -14.20
C ASP A 528 13.89 3.14 -14.63
N HIS A 529 12.73 3.80 -14.66
CA HIS A 529 11.46 3.23 -15.11
C HIS A 529 10.66 4.28 -15.90
N PRO A 530 9.89 3.91 -16.95
CA PRO A 530 9.11 4.88 -17.72
C PRO A 530 8.15 5.73 -16.88
N GLY A 531 7.48 5.12 -15.89
CA GLY A 531 6.63 5.82 -14.93
C GLY A 531 7.38 6.86 -14.07
N LYS A 532 8.69 6.68 -13.85
CA LYS A 532 9.56 7.66 -13.19
C LYS A 532 9.87 8.82 -14.15
N THR A 533 10.25 8.55 -15.39
CA THR A 533 10.46 9.63 -16.37
C THR A 533 9.19 10.47 -16.57
N TYR A 534 8.03 9.83 -16.62
CA TYR A 534 6.74 10.53 -16.72
C TYR A 534 6.50 11.49 -15.54
N ALA A 535 6.77 11.04 -14.31
CA ALA A 535 6.71 11.89 -13.13
C ALA A 535 7.73 13.04 -13.15
N ALA A 536 8.93 12.81 -13.69
CA ALA A 536 9.94 13.86 -13.84
C ALA A 536 9.46 14.97 -14.80
N VAL A 537 8.86 14.60 -15.93
CA VAL A 537 8.29 15.56 -16.89
C VAL A 537 7.12 16.33 -16.25
N TYR A 538 6.23 15.65 -15.53
CA TYR A 538 5.14 16.29 -14.79
C TYR A 538 5.64 17.36 -13.79
N LEU A 539 6.67 17.03 -13.00
CA LEU A 539 7.27 18.01 -12.07
C LEU A 539 7.92 19.19 -12.81
N SER A 540 8.58 18.93 -13.93
CA SER A 540 9.13 19.97 -14.79
C SER A 540 8.04 20.92 -15.31
N GLU A 541 6.89 20.41 -15.74
CA GLU A 541 5.74 21.23 -16.17
C GLU A 541 5.20 22.12 -15.04
N LYS A 542 5.34 21.67 -13.79
CA LYS A 542 5.03 22.46 -12.57
C LYS A 542 6.15 23.44 -12.18
N GLY A 543 7.21 23.54 -12.98
CA GLY A 543 8.34 24.43 -12.73
C GLY A 543 9.30 23.92 -11.65
N ILE A 544 9.27 22.63 -11.33
CA ILE A 544 10.17 21.98 -10.37
C ILE A 544 11.22 21.18 -11.15
N PRO A 545 12.48 21.63 -11.20
CA PRO A 545 13.53 20.91 -11.91
C PRO A 545 13.81 19.54 -11.29
N VAL A 546 14.16 18.57 -12.13
CA VAL A 546 14.45 17.19 -11.70
C VAL A 546 15.85 16.76 -12.17
N VAL A 547 16.58 16.08 -11.30
CA VAL A 547 17.88 15.46 -11.59
C VAL A 547 17.74 13.95 -11.38
N CYS A 548 17.86 13.21 -12.48
CA CYS A 548 17.81 11.75 -12.52
C CYS A 548 19.23 11.17 -12.46
N TYR A 549 19.69 10.58 -11.36
CA TYR A 549 21.04 10.02 -11.33
C TYR A 549 21.12 8.68 -12.07
N PRO A 550 20.24 7.73 -11.73
CA PRO A 550 19.74 6.75 -12.65
C PRO A 550 18.81 7.34 -13.71
N ASP A 551 19.20 7.20 -14.97
CA ASP A 551 18.65 7.92 -16.12
C ASP A 551 18.27 6.98 -17.27
N LYS A 552 18.10 5.67 -17.00
CA LYS A 552 17.90 4.63 -18.02
C LYS A 552 16.83 4.97 -19.07
N TYR A 553 15.71 5.55 -18.63
CA TYR A 553 14.58 5.89 -19.50
C TYR A 553 14.44 7.40 -19.73
N LEU A 554 15.48 8.19 -19.43
CA LEU A 554 15.39 9.64 -19.58
C LEU A 554 15.27 10.08 -21.04
N PHE A 555 15.77 9.28 -21.99
CA PHE A 555 15.61 9.53 -23.43
C PHE A 555 14.13 9.68 -23.85
N LEU A 556 13.17 9.13 -23.09
CA LEU A 556 11.73 9.33 -23.36
C LEU A 556 11.31 10.80 -23.25
N ALA A 557 12.03 11.61 -22.46
CA ALA A 557 11.80 13.04 -22.30
C ALA A 557 12.41 13.90 -23.42
N LEU A 558 13.11 13.30 -24.39
CA LEU A 558 13.67 14.03 -25.53
C LEU A 558 12.59 14.83 -26.26
N GLY A 559 12.80 16.14 -26.41
CA GLY A 559 11.88 17.02 -27.15
C GLY A 559 10.67 17.53 -26.36
N HIS A 560 10.56 17.20 -25.06
CA HIS A 560 9.52 17.75 -24.18
C HIS A 560 9.88 19.11 -23.58
N ASN A 561 11.08 19.64 -23.85
CA ASN A 561 11.58 20.91 -23.29
C ASN A 561 11.46 20.95 -21.76
N ALA A 562 11.81 19.84 -21.11
CA ALA A 562 11.63 19.65 -19.68
C ALA A 562 12.84 20.18 -18.89
N SER A 563 12.60 20.81 -17.74
CA SER A 563 13.64 21.16 -16.75
C SER A 563 14.16 19.92 -16.04
N LEU A 564 14.86 19.08 -16.79
CA LEU A 564 15.23 17.72 -16.40
C LEU A 564 16.59 17.35 -17.00
N VAL A 565 17.43 16.66 -16.22
CA VAL A 565 18.74 16.15 -16.66
C VAL A 565 19.07 14.80 -16.03
N GLY A 566 19.89 14.02 -16.73
CA GLY A 566 20.34 12.68 -16.35
C GLY A 566 21.83 12.64 -16.04
N SER A 567 22.18 12.07 -14.89
CA SER A 567 23.55 11.91 -14.41
C SER A 567 24.46 13.13 -14.59
N PRO A 568 24.01 14.36 -14.23
CA PRO A 568 24.79 15.56 -14.48
C PRO A 568 26.00 15.67 -13.53
N PRO A 569 27.10 16.32 -13.96
CA PRO A 569 28.16 16.73 -13.05
C PRO A 569 27.75 17.92 -12.19
N VAL A 570 28.50 18.15 -11.10
CA VAL A 570 28.30 19.28 -10.19
C VAL A 570 29.57 20.10 -10.07
N VAL A 571 29.46 21.42 -10.28
CA VAL A 571 30.56 22.36 -10.13
C VAL A 571 30.26 23.34 -9.00
N PHE A 572 31.10 23.34 -7.96
CA PHE A 572 30.97 24.25 -6.83
C PHE A 572 31.56 25.63 -7.14
N ARG A 573 30.84 26.68 -6.76
CA ARG A 573 31.24 28.09 -6.85
C ARG A 573 30.89 28.80 -5.54
N ASN A 574 31.86 28.94 -4.64
CA ASN A 574 31.68 29.56 -3.32
C ASN A 574 30.41 29.05 -2.61
N ALA A 575 29.40 29.90 -2.45
CA ALA A 575 28.13 29.61 -1.78
C ALA A 575 27.04 28.99 -2.71
N SER A 576 27.42 28.53 -3.89
CA SER A 576 26.49 27.94 -4.87
C SER A 576 27.10 26.73 -5.57
N ALA A 577 26.26 25.89 -6.15
CA ALA A 577 26.64 24.77 -7.00
C ALA A 577 25.87 24.85 -8.32
N ILE A 578 26.53 24.50 -9.42
CA ILE A 578 25.89 24.35 -10.74
C ILE A 578 25.81 22.86 -11.03
N ILE A 579 24.61 22.36 -11.23
CA ILE A 579 24.34 21.00 -11.69
C ILE A 579 24.15 21.04 -13.21
N GLY A 580 24.90 20.23 -13.97
CA GLY A 580 24.83 20.21 -15.44
C GLY A 580 25.67 21.31 -16.09
N ASN A 581 25.15 21.91 -17.16
CA ASN A 581 25.78 22.98 -17.95
C ASN A 581 27.19 22.60 -18.47
N ARG A 582 27.24 21.50 -19.23
CA ARG A 582 28.40 20.99 -19.97
C ARG A 582 28.08 20.89 -21.47
N PRO A 583 27.86 22.02 -22.16
CA PRO A 583 27.49 21.99 -23.56
C PRO A 583 28.63 21.42 -24.41
N VAL A 584 28.34 20.34 -25.14
CA VAL A 584 29.26 19.72 -26.10
C VAL A 584 28.56 19.60 -27.44
N ARG A 585 29.23 20.10 -28.48
CA ARG A 585 28.72 20.11 -29.86
C ARG A 585 29.08 18.82 -30.59
N VAL A 586 28.11 18.28 -31.32
CA VAL A 586 28.23 17.15 -32.26
C VAL A 586 27.77 17.60 -33.65
N MET A 587 28.56 17.30 -34.68
CA MET A 587 28.25 17.68 -36.07
C MET A 587 27.36 16.62 -36.74
N ARG A 588 26.54 17.05 -37.69
CA ARG A 588 25.74 16.13 -38.53
C ARG A 588 26.66 15.16 -39.27
N GLY A 589 26.36 13.87 -39.21
CA GLY A 589 27.18 12.82 -39.84
C GLY A 589 28.54 12.56 -39.19
N GLU A 590 28.83 13.17 -38.03
CA GLU A 590 30.02 12.87 -37.24
C GLU A 590 30.03 11.38 -36.84
N ARG A 591 31.23 10.77 -36.83
CA ARG A 591 31.38 9.36 -36.45
C ARG A 591 31.34 9.23 -34.94
N VAL A 592 30.34 8.49 -34.46
CA VAL A 592 30.11 8.31 -33.03
C VAL A 592 30.06 6.82 -32.68
N VAL A 593 30.46 6.47 -31.47
CA VAL A 593 30.23 5.14 -30.89
C VAL A 593 29.22 5.25 -29.78
N ALA A 594 28.25 4.35 -29.73
CA ALA A 594 27.27 4.25 -28.64
C ALA A 594 27.35 2.86 -28.00
N VAL A 595 27.51 2.83 -26.69
CA VAL A 595 27.50 1.58 -25.93
C VAL A 595 26.06 1.08 -25.77
N ASN A 596 25.90 -0.23 -25.88
CA ASN A 596 24.68 -0.98 -25.62
C ASN A 596 25.02 -2.17 -24.67
N SER A 597 24.02 -2.91 -24.20
CA SER A 597 24.25 -4.16 -23.47
C SER A 597 23.20 -5.23 -23.71
N THR A 598 23.55 -6.44 -23.29
CA THR A 598 22.61 -7.57 -23.22
C THR A 598 21.92 -7.60 -21.85
N PRO A 599 20.70 -8.17 -21.75
CA PRO A 599 19.98 -8.30 -20.48
C PRO A 599 20.51 -9.45 -19.60
N SER A 600 21.76 -9.88 -19.79
CA SER A 600 22.34 -11.10 -19.23
C SER A 600 22.62 -11.04 -17.72
N ALA A 601 22.90 -9.85 -17.18
CA ALA A 601 23.29 -9.67 -15.77
C ALA A 601 22.58 -8.49 -15.10
N TYR A 602 22.35 -8.59 -13.79
CA TYR A 602 21.75 -7.52 -12.97
C TYR A 602 22.57 -6.22 -13.09
N ALA A 603 21.89 -5.08 -13.28
CA ALA A 603 22.48 -3.75 -13.49
C ALA A 603 23.38 -3.56 -14.74
N LEU A 604 23.59 -4.60 -15.56
CA LEU A 604 24.31 -4.49 -16.84
C LEU A 604 23.47 -3.75 -17.90
N TRP A 605 22.13 -3.85 -17.81
CA TRP A 605 21.21 -3.17 -18.73
C TRP A 605 21.36 -1.64 -18.75
N TYR A 606 21.99 -1.02 -17.75
CA TYR A 606 22.24 0.42 -17.78
C TYR A 606 23.28 0.86 -18.82
N TYR A 607 24.08 -0.08 -19.35
CA TYR A 607 24.92 0.21 -20.52
C TYR A 607 24.10 0.33 -21.82
N GLN A 608 22.79 0.06 -21.80
CA GLN A 608 21.86 0.32 -22.93
C GLN A 608 21.39 1.78 -22.99
N THR A 609 21.48 2.55 -21.89
CA THR A 609 21.04 3.95 -21.85
C THR A 609 21.63 4.82 -22.98
N PRO A 610 22.95 4.76 -23.28
CA PRO A 610 23.52 5.55 -24.37
C PRO A 610 22.96 5.19 -25.74
N ALA A 611 22.78 3.90 -26.03
CA ALA A 611 22.21 3.45 -27.30
C ALA A 611 20.77 3.95 -27.48
N SER A 612 19.94 3.85 -26.43
CA SER A 612 18.52 4.27 -26.48
C SER A 612 18.39 5.77 -26.76
N TYR A 613 19.24 6.58 -26.11
CA TYR A 613 19.32 8.02 -26.35
C TYR A 613 19.73 8.34 -27.79
N VAL A 614 20.80 7.71 -28.27
CA VAL A 614 21.34 7.96 -29.62
C VAL A 614 20.38 7.50 -30.71
N GLU A 615 19.69 6.38 -30.52
CA GLU A 615 18.63 5.89 -31.43
C GLU A 615 17.52 6.95 -31.57
N ALA A 616 16.96 7.42 -30.46
CA ALA A 616 15.91 8.45 -30.46
C ALA A 616 16.38 9.78 -31.09
N LEU A 617 17.62 10.20 -30.81
CA LEU A 617 18.19 11.41 -31.42
C LEU A 617 18.41 11.27 -32.93
N THR A 618 18.84 10.10 -33.39
CA THR A 618 19.19 9.83 -34.79
C THR A 618 17.96 9.84 -35.71
N GLU A 619 16.76 9.62 -35.17
CA GLU A 619 15.50 9.74 -35.92
C GLU A 619 15.30 11.14 -36.53
N VAL A 620 15.76 12.20 -35.86
CA VAL A 620 15.62 13.59 -36.31
C VAL A 620 16.93 14.24 -36.73
N PHE A 621 18.06 13.76 -36.20
CA PHE A 621 19.40 14.30 -36.46
C PHE A 621 20.37 13.16 -36.81
N PRO A 622 20.54 12.83 -38.10
CA PRO A 622 21.32 11.67 -38.52
C PRO A 622 22.80 11.73 -38.08
N LEU A 623 23.19 10.78 -37.23
CA LEU A 623 24.57 10.52 -36.81
C LEU A 623 25.13 9.28 -37.51
N ASN A 624 26.45 9.19 -37.69
CA ASN A 624 27.10 7.98 -38.18
C ASN A 624 27.51 7.09 -37.00
N VAL A 625 26.57 6.27 -36.52
CA VAL A 625 26.67 5.54 -35.26
C VAL A 625 27.23 4.13 -35.46
N SER A 626 28.22 3.75 -34.64
CA SER A 626 28.64 2.36 -34.43
C SER A 626 28.24 1.90 -33.03
N TYR A 627 27.30 0.96 -32.94
CA TYR A 627 26.85 0.40 -31.66
C TYR A 627 27.78 -0.72 -31.18
N VAL A 628 28.08 -0.74 -29.88
CA VAL A 628 28.91 -1.78 -29.26
C VAL A 628 28.19 -2.36 -28.05
N SER A 629 27.74 -3.61 -28.16
CA SER A 629 27.14 -4.35 -27.06
C SER A 629 28.21 -4.85 -26.08
N LEU A 630 27.96 -4.67 -24.79
CA LEU A 630 28.70 -5.28 -23.68
C LEU A 630 27.84 -6.38 -23.06
N ASP A 631 28.45 -7.53 -22.78
CA ASP A 631 27.77 -8.70 -22.21
C ASP A 631 28.20 -9.02 -20.77
N ASP A 632 29.21 -8.30 -20.28
CA ASP A 632 29.68 -8.32 -18.90
C ASP A 632 30.29 -6.95 -18.52
N PHE A 633 30.53 -6.75 -17.23
CA PHE A 633 31.23 -5.59 -16.70
C PHE A 633 32.73 -5.62 -17.05
N GLY A 634 33.40 -4.46 -17.01
CA GLY A 634 34.84 -4.38 -17.31
C GLY A 634 35.19 -4.45 -18.81
N GLN A 635 34.17 -4.49 -19.67
CA GLN A 635 34.33 -4.66 -21.11
C GLN A 635 34.46 -3.36 -21.90
N MET A 636 34.56 -2.20 -21.24
CA MET A 636 34.64 -0.90 -21.89
C MET A 636 35.81 -0.77 -22.89
N GLY A 637 36.88 -1.55 -22.71
CA GLY A 637 37.97 -1.66 -23.68
C GLY A 637 37.51 -2.05 -25.09
N ARG A 638 36.44 -2.84 -25.23
CA ARG A 638 35.83 -3.18 -26.53
C ARG A 638 35.26 -1.95 -27.23
N ALA A 639 34.48 -1.13 -26.52
CA ALA A 639 33.87 0.07 -27.06
C ALA A 639 34.92 1.08 -27.51
N VAL A 640 35.95 1.29 -26.68
CA VAL A 640 37.08 2.16 -27.00
C VAL A 640 37.90 1.64 -28.19
N ALA A 641 38.13 0.32 -28.29
CA ALA A 641 38.82 -0.26 -29.44
C ALA A 641 38.05 -0.05 -30.76
N VAL A 642 36.72 -0.18 -30.73
CA VAL A 642 35.86 0.15 -31.87
C VAL A 642 35.93 1.63 -32.20
N ALA A 643 35.89 2.52 -31.21
CA ALA A 643 36.02 3.97 -31.40
C ALA A 643 37.33 4.34 -32.10
N ARG A 644 38.44 3.70 -31.72
CA ARG A 644 39.73 3.83 -32.44
C ARG A 644 39.65 3.32 -33.88
N ARG A 645 39.09 2.12 -34.09
CA ARG A 645 39.00 1.47 -35.41
C ARG A 645 38.20 2.31 -36.42
N VAL A 646 37.09 2.91 -35.98
CA VAL A 646 36.23 3.73 -36.85
C VAL A 646 36.63 5.21 -36.86
N ASN A 647 37.69 5.57 -36.13
CA ASN A 647 38.12 6.95 -35.91
C ASN A 647 36.97 7.86 -35.45
N ALA A 648 36.22 7.40 -34.45
CA ALA A 648 35.15 8.18 -33.83
C ALA A 648 35.75 9.30 -32.97
N SER A 649 35.09 10.45 -33.01
CA SER A 649 35.45 11.64 -32.21
C SER A 649 34.54 11.81 -30.99
N VAL A 650 33.46 11.02 -30.89
CA VAL A 650 32.48 11.05 -29.81
C VAL A 650 32.15 9.63 -29.35
N LEU A 651 32.12 9.43 -28.03
CA LEU A 651 31.70 8.19 -27.39
C LEU A 651 30.52 8.45 -26.44
N PHE A 652 29.39 7.78 -26.67
CA PHE A 652 28.24 7.74 -25.76
C PHE A 652 28.35 6.47 -24.92
N THR A 653 28.54 6.60 -23.61
CA THR A 653 28.86 5.46 -22.74
C THR A 653 28.42 5.66 -21.28
N ARG A 654 28.54 4.59 -20.48
CA ARG A 654 28.47 4.61 -19.02
C ARG A 654 29.86 4.33 -18.43
N VAL A 655 30.21 4.99 -17.34
CA VAL A 655 31.40 4.69 -16.53
C VAL A 655 30.95 4.28 -15.13
N PHE A 656 31.05 2.99 -14.85
CA PHE A 656 30.59 2.40 -13.59
C PHE A 656 31.73 2.16 -12.59
N ASN A 657 32.84 1.59 -13.05
CA ASN A 657 33.96 1.16 -12.19
C ASN A 657 35.32 1.71 -12.68
N GLY A 658 36.38 1.35 -11.94
CA GLY A 658 37.74 1.77 -12.28
C GLY A 658 38.24 1.28 -13.65
N GLU A 659 37.81 0.11 -14.11
CA GLU A 659 38.19 -0.44 -15.42
C GLU A 659 37.57 0.35 -16.58
N ASP A 660 36.28 0.67 -16.48
CA ASP A 660 35.60 1.52 -17.46
C ASP A 660 36.27 2.89 -17.54
N TYR A 661 36.56 3.47 -16.37
CA TYR A 661 37.25 4.74 -16.26
C TYR A 661 38.62 4.70 -16.94
N ALA A 662 39.45 3.71 -16.64
CA ALA A 662 40.77 3.58 -17.25
C ALA A 662 40.69 3.45 -18.78
N ALA A 663 39.73 2.68 -19.29
CA ALA A 663 39.52 2.53 -20.72
C ALA A 663 39.12 3.84 -21.40
N VAL A 664 38.09 4.54 -20.89
CA VAL A 664 37.61 5.80 -21.47
C VAL A 664 38.67 6.91 -21.34
N LYS A 665 39.32 7.01 -20.18
CA LYS A 665 40.40 7.97 -19.94
C LYS A 665 41.53 7.81 -20.95
N SER A 666 41.99 6.56 -21.18
CA SER A 666 43.06 6.28 -22.15
C SER A 666 42.72 6.78 -23.55
N TRP A 667 41.45 6.68 -23.95
CA TRP A 667 40.98 7.14 -25.25
C TRP A 667 40.88 8.67 -25.33
N LEU A 668 40.44 9.35 -24.27
CA LEU A 668 40.36 10.81 -24.23
C LEU A 668 41.74 11.48 -24.21
N ASP A 669 42.76 10.84 -23.62
CA ASP A 669 44.11 11.39 -23.51
C ASP A 669 44.89 11.34 -24.83
N GLU A 670 44.51 10.43 -25.74
CA GLU A 670 45.15 10.28 -27.05
C GLU A 670 44.88 11.44 -28.02
N ASP A 671 43.75 12.14 -27.88
CA ASP A 671 43.34 13.22 -28.81
C ASP A 671 42.42 14.24 -28.11
N GLN A 672 42.80 15.52 -28.16
CA GLN A 672 42.09 16.62 -27.52
C GLN A 672 40.72 16.93 -28.16
N SER A 673 40.47 16.46 -29.40
CA SER A 673 39.18 16.61 -30.09
C SER A 673 38.12 15.57 -29.64
N ARG A 674 38.55 14.51 -28.95
CA ARG A 674 37.65 13.45 -28.48
C ARG A 674 36.78 13.94 -27.33
N ARG A 675 35.50 13.62 -27.41
CA ARG A 675 34.47 13.96 -26.42
C ARG A 675 33.72 12.71 -25.97
N VAL A 676 33.15 12.77 -24.77
CA VAL A 676 32.37 11.68 -24.20
C VAL A 676 31.05 12.20 -23.63
N PHE A 677 29.98 11.43 -23.82
CA PHE A 677 28.69 11.62 -23.15
C PHE A 677 28.49 10.46 -22.17
N LEU A 678 28.36 10.81 -20.89
CA LEU A 678 28.31 9.87 -19.78
C LEU A 678 26.87 9.73 -19.27
N PHE A 679 26.29 8.57 -19.51
CA PHE A 679 24.96 8.18 -19.04
C PHE A 679 25.11 7.33 -17.80
N HIS A 680 24.20 7.46 -16.84
CA HIS A 680 24.20 6.64 -15.63
C HIS A 680 25.57 6.56 -14.93
N SER A 681 26.32 7.66 -14.93
CA SER A 681 27.74 7.67 -14.56
C SER A 681 28.02 8.57 -13.36
N ALA A 682 27.31 9.70 -13.23
CA ALA A 682 27.41 10.54 -12.05
C ALA A 682 26.76 9.93 -10.81
N SER A 683 26.10 8.76 -10.91
CA SER A 683 25.77 7.93 -9.75
C SER A 683 27.02 7.29 -9.13
N TYR A 684 28.10 7.16 -9.88
CA TYR A 684 29.27 6.38 -9.47
C TYR A 684 30.50 7.28 -9.25
N PRO A 685 31.43 6.89 -8.36
CA PRO A 685 32.63 7.68 -8.11
C PRO A 685 33.46 7.95 -9.36
N TYR A 686 33.65 6.93 -10.19
CA TYR A 686 34.51 7.00 -11.36
C TYR A 686 33.94 7.85 -12.50
N GLY A 687 32.61 7.86 -12.68
CA GLY A 687 31.97 8.78 -13.61
C GLY A 687 32.16 10.24 -13.19
N LYS A 688 32.05 10.53 -11.87
CA LYS A 688 32.32 11.87 -11.34
C LYS A 688 33.77 12.31 -11.56
N ILE A 689 34.74 11.42 -11.30
CA ILE A 689 36.16 11.72 -11.55
C ILE A 689 36.38 12.08 -13.01
N LEU A 690 35.79 11.32 -13.93
CA LEU A 690 35.92 11.59 -15.36
C LEU A 690 35.31 12.95 -15.75
N PHE A 691 34.17 13.33 -15.19
CA PHE A 691 33.60 14.67 -15.38
C PHE A 691 34.51 15.79 -14.87
N ASP A 692 35.15 15.59 -13.71
CA ASP A 692 36.02 16.58 -13.07
C ASP A 692 37.34 16.75 -13.85
N GLU A 693 37.89 15.67 -14.41
CA GLU A 693 39.12 15.68 -15.21
C GLU A 693 38.94 16.24 -16.62
N TYR A 694 37.76 16.06 -17.23
CA TYR A 694 37.48 16.46 -18.62
C TYR A 694 36.32 17.47 -18.74
N PRO A 695 36.37 18.63 -18.04
CA PRO A 695 35.24 19.54 -17.90
C PRO A 695 34.70 20.16 -19.20
N SER A 696 35.51 20.21 -20.27
CA SER A 696 35.11 20.74 -21.59
C SER A 696 34.85 19.64 -22.62
N ARG A 697 35.07 18.37 -22.27
CA ARG A 697 35.01 17.22 -23.20
C ARG A 697 34.09 16.10 -22.72
N ALA A 698 33.73 16.08 -21.45
CA ALA A 698 32.74 15.17 -20.87
C ALA A 698 31.42 15.90 -20.61
N SER A 699 30.34 15.36 -21.17
CA SER A 699 28.97 15.82 -20.99
C SER A 699 28.06 14.66 -20.56
N PHE A 700 26.78 14.91 -20.36
CA PHE A 700 25.85 14.02 -19.65
C PHE A 700 24.56 13.81 -20.44
N ASP A 701 23.62 13.04 -19.88
CA ASP A 701 22.31 12.79 -20.49
C ASP A 701 21.41 14.05 -20.35
N ASP A 702 21.24 14.77 -21.45
CA ASP A 702 20.41 15.98 -21.51
C ASP A 702 19.25 15.76 -22.49
N PRO A 703 18.00 15.69 -22.01
CA PRO A 703 16.83 15.49 -22.87
C PRO A 703 16.46 16.75 -23.70
N ASN A 704 17.21 17.85 -23.58
CA ASN A 704 16.96 19.10 -24.31
C ASN A 704 18.09 19.41 -25.32
N PRO A 705 18.20 18.66 -26.43
CA PRO A 705 19.16 18.95 -27.47
C PRO A 705 18.89 20.31 -28.10
N VAL A 706 19.94 21.11 -28.31
CA VAL A 706 19.87 22.40 -29.00
C VAL A 706 20.41 22.25 -30.42
N PHE A 707 19.55 22.38 -31.41
CA PHE A 707 19.89 22.20 -32.83
C PHE A 707 20.31 23.55 -33.47
N GLU A 708 21.49 23.57 -34.12
CA GLU A 708 22.09 24.76 -34.77
C GLU A 708 22.43 24.58 -36.26
#